data_AF-A0A2M6Y5V1-F1
#
_entry.id   AF-A0A2M6Y5V1-F1
#
_cell.length_a   1.000
_cell.length_b   1.000
_cell.length_c   1.000
_cell.angle_alpha   90.00
_cell.angle_beta   90.00
_cell.angle_gamma   90.00
#
_symmetry.space_group_name_H-M   'P 1'
#
loop_
_entity.id
_entity.type
_entity.pdbx_description
1 polymer ?
#
loop_
_entity_poly.entity_id
_entity_poly.type
_entity_poly.pdbx_seq_one_letter_code
_entity_poly.pdbx_strand_id
1 'polypeptide(L)'
;MKTMPAEKKKITLSENQAKVIKDKYLREDRCAEDLFERVSHNIALSELIFHAKAGEWGIYDGVRMRLHEDGASGEGGRSVLFHEGIEESSGREANFLKFVENLENTYRGVEAARAAVDRHAAEFYNLMAEFDFLPNSPTLMNAGRELQQLSACYVLPVPDSMEGIAKALTAQSLIQKSGGGTGFSFCRLRPKGDVVKKTNGVASGAISFMKLFDKLTDVVKQGGARRGANMGILPYWHPEIKEFIAVKSQQGVLENFNISIALDDRFMKAVETGAGYDLKNPRTGETAGTAKAREIFNLMVDSAWTTGDPGIVFLDRINATNSNPTPALGQIESTNPCFAGSVRLATDRGLLTFEELFIDKSGIAVATDNRVLDISAAQTGGAIAVAARTTTGVSLRHAVPVFKTRKDWPVFMLETEHGFEVTATEDHKFFTPNGTIELKDLKPGDPILIQSGPGAWNRNYDLPPFIAENKLKARAERGEARLPKKWSRELGELLGWVTGDGWVSEEKPQGRHVPNYTIGLMYGDEEKKILAPKFRALIKQWTGLEGSEIDRNGTLAQYYKSGLYYFLNSLGVHEKDGRRKRVPEALWSAPREAVLGFLSALFTADGTVNISRRVHYSSIRLANSSKKLLQDTQLLLLNEGIVSQLYLRRKAGKRLMPDSGRNPKLYSCGDQYELVITRRNRARFLKEIGFLTTAKQSKALAFENSLTRGAYRESFTTRVKAISPAGRTDVYCTTENETHSLIANGITGANCGEQPLLPWESCNLGSINLATHVSGELTRGKIDWEHLSETVARAVRFLDNVIEINNYPLAEIERIAKGNRKIGLGIMGWAEAAVKLGVIYDSPEGLKKAEEVMKFINDKALEASEKLAKERGVFPNWKGSIYDTESRHFRGVSARPRNASRTTIAPTGTIAIAAGLQGSGIEPFFAIAYT
;
A
#
# COMPACT_ATOMS: atom_id res chain seq x y z
N MET A 1 23.13 -11.93 49.52
CA MET A 1 21.90 -11.56 50.25
C MET A 1 20.92 -12.70 50.13
N LYS A 2 20.22 -13.10 51.21
CA LYS A 2 19.03 -13.95 51.08
C LYS A 2 17.93 -13.09 50.45
N THR A 3 17.65 -13.26 49.17
CA THR A 3 16.48 -12.64 48.54
C THR A 3 15.24 -13.34 49.10
N MET A 4 14.45 -12.61 49.89
CA MET A 4 13.09 -13.03 50.19
C MET A 4 12.34 -13.19 48.85
N PRO A 5 11.46 -14.20 48.68
CA PRO A 5 10.63 -14.29 47.49
C PRO A 5 9.81 -13.00 47.38
N ALA A 6 9.89 -12.32 46.23
CA ALA A 6 9.16 -11.07 46.04
C ALA A 6 7.65 -11.36 46.11
N GLU A 7 6.95 -10.60 46.95
CA GLU A 7 5.51 -10.79 47.17
C GLU A 7 4.77 -10.52 45.85
N LYS A 8 3.99 -11.50 45.38
CA LYS A 8 3.30 -11.41 44.08
C LYS A 8 2.28 -10.27 44.10
N LYS A 9 2.43 -9.28 43.22
CA LYS A 9 1.45 -8.19 43.10
C LYS A 9 0.10 -8.72 42.59
N LYS A 10 -0.97 -8.21 43.20
CA LYS A 10 -2.35 -8.49 42.79
C LYS A 10 -2.74 -7.61 41.60
N ILE A 11 -3.35 -8.20 40.57
CA ILE A 11 -3.68 -7.49 39.34
C ILE A 11 -5.04 -6.80 39.49
N THR A 12 -5.18 -5.60 38.92
CA THR A 12 -6.47 -4.91 38.75
C THR A 12 -6.63 -4.57 37.28
N LEU A 13 -7.74 -4.99 36.68
CA LEU A 13 -8.00 -4.85 35.25
C LEU A 13 -9.16 -3.89 35.00
N SER A 14 -9.04 -3.05 33.97
CA SER A 14 -10.21 -2.44 33.34
C SER A 14 -11.06 -3.50 32.60
N GLU A 15 -12.33 -3.19 32.32
CA GLU A 15 -13.24 -4.09 31.60
C GLU A 15 -12.69 -4.53 30.23
N ASN A 16 -12.07 -3.60 29.49
CA ASN A 16 -11.46 -3.88 28.19
C ASN A 16 -10.24 -4.80 28.30
N GLN A 17 -9.38 -4.61 29.31
CA GLN A 17 -8.26 -5.52 29.57
C GLN A 17 -8.77 -6.92 29.93
N ALA A 18 -9.74 -7.01 30.83
CA ALA A 18 -10.34 -8.28 31.25
C ALA A 18 -10.94 -9.04 30.06
N LYS A 19 -11.65 -8.34 29.15
CA LYS A 19 -12.20 -8.90 27.92
C LYS A 19 -11.12 -9.43 26.98
N VAL A 20 -10.12 -8.62 26.63
CA VAL A 20 -9.04 -9.05 25.71
C VAL A 20 -8.21 -10.19 26.30
N ILE A 21 -7.89 -10.13 27.58
CA ILE A 21 -7.13 -11.20 28.27
C ILE A 21 -7.92 -12.51 28.27
N LYS A 22 -9.22 -12.46 28.58
CA LYS A 22 -10.13 -13.61 28.53
C LYS A 22 -10.23 -14.21 27.13
N ASP A 23 -10.53 -13.39 26.13
CA ASP A 23 -10.85 -13.84 24.77
C ASP A 23 -9.61 -14.33 23.99
N LYS A 24 -8.40 -13.91 24.37
CA LYS A 24 -7.15 -14.23 23.64
C LYS A 24 -6.15 -15.10 24.39
N TYR A 25 -6.01 -14.94 25.70
CA TYR A 25 -4.86 -15.48 26.44
C TYR A 25 -5.21 -16.54 27.48
N LEU A 26 -6.30 -16.37 28.23
CA LEU A 26 -6.66 -17.28 29.33
C LEU A 26 -6.77 -18.75 28.88
N ARG A 27 -7.68 -19.07 27.95
CA ARG A 27 -8.00 -20.46 27.53
C ARG A 27 -8.31 -21.40 28.71
N GLU A 28 -7.28 -21.99 29.30
CA GLU A 28 -7.32 -22.92 30.44
C GLU A 28 -7.02 -22.23 31.79
N ASP A 29 -6.37 -21.06 31.76
CA ASP A 29 -6.06 -20.26 32.94
C ASP A 29 -7.35 -19.60 33.47
N ARG A 30 -7.55 -19.51 34.79
CA ARG A 30 -8.82 -19.00 35.36
C ARG A 30 -8.85 -17.48 35.44
N CYS A 31 -7.69 -16.84 35.59
CA CYS A 31 -7.53 -15.40 35.72
C CYS A 31 -6.18 -14.91 35.16
N ALA A 32 -5.97 -13.59 35.11
CA ALA A 32 -4.74 -12.99 34.60
C ALA A 32 -3.52 -13.35 35.45
N GLU A 33 -3.70 -13.51 36.76
CA GLU A 33 -2.66 -13.96 37.69
C GLU A 33 -2.18 -15.38 37.34
N ASP A 34 -3.09 -16.34 37.11
CA ASP A 34 -2.74 -17.71 36.68
C ASP A 34 -1.94 -17.68 35.35
N LEU A 35 -2.41 -16.87 34.38
CA LEU A 35 -1.76 -16.69 33.08
C LEU A 35 -0.33 -16.15 33.23
N PHE A 36 -0.14 -15.06 33.98
CA PHE A 36 1.19 -14.46 34.16
C PHE A 36 2.10 -15.32 35.04
N GLU A 37 1.54 -16.08 36.00
CA GLU A 37 2.29 -17.06 36.78
C GLU A 37 2.80 -18.21 35.89
N ARG A 38 1.92 -18.83 35.09
CA ARG A 38 2.30 -19.88 34.13
C ARG A 38 3.40 -19.43 33.18
N VAL A 39 3.24 -18.24 32.59
CA VAL A 39 4.24 -17.67 31.68
C VAL A 39 5.56 -17.41 32.42
N SER A 40 5.53 -16.71 33.55
CA SER A 40 6.75 -16.33 34.29
C SER A 40 7.54 -17.53 34.79
N HIS A 41 6.85 -18.52 35.36
CA HIS A 41 7.44 -19.77 35.83
C HIS A 41 8.12 -20.52 34.68
N ASN A 42 7.40 -20.74 33.57
CA ASN A 42 7.95 -21.46 32.43
C ASN A 42 9.17 -20.75 31.80
N ILE A 43 9.14 -19.41 31.66
CA ILE A 43 10.31 -18.65 31.19
C ILE A 43 11.48 -18.73 32.19
N ALA A 44 11.22 -18.75 33.49
CA ALA A 44 12.25 -18.86 34.52
C ALA A 44 12.88 -20.26 34.64
N LEU A 45 12.24 -21.34 34.19
CA LEU A 45 12.85 -22.68 34.14
C LEU A 45 14.19 -22.71 33.36
N SER A 46 14.35 -21.81 32.37
CA SER A 46 15.60 -21.70 31.60
C SER A 46 16.81 -21.23 32.42
N GLU A 47 16.63 -20.64 33.61
CA GLU A 47 17.75 -20.30 34.51
C GLU A 47 18.55 -21.55 34.92
N LEU A 48 17.90 -22.70 35.00
CA LEU A 48 18.52 -23.97 35.39
C LEU A 48 19.61 -24.42 34.40
N ILE A 49 19.50 -24.04 33.12
CA ILE A 49 20.48 -24.36 32.06
C ILE A 49 21.84 -23.70 32.35
N PHE A 50 21.83 -22.51 32.95
CA PHE A 50 23.04 -21.73 33.24
C PHE A 50 23.50 -21.86 34.69
N HIS A 51 22.81 -22.66 35.51
CA HIS A 51 23.21 -22.89 36.89
C HIS A 51 24.47 -23.76 36.96
N ALA A 52 25.41 -23.44 37.86
CA ALA A 52 26.70 -24.13 37.96
C ALA A 52 26.59 -25.65 38.21
N LYS A 53 25.47 -26.11 38.78
CA LYS A 53 25.16 -27.53 39.06
C LYS A 53 24.23 -28.20 38.03
N ALA A 54 23.93 -27.55 36.90
CA ALA A 54 23.00 -28.07 35.88
C ALA A 54 23.29 -29.52 35.47
N GLY A 55 24.56 -29.87 35.29
CA GLY A 55 24.99 -31.23 34.93
C GLY A 55 24.88 -32.29 36.04
N GLU A 56 24.70 -31.89 37.31
CA GLU A 56 24.45 -32.81 38.44
C GLU A 56 22.97 -33.19 38.55
N TRP A 57 22.08 -32.46 37.87
CA TRP A 57 20.63 -32.52 38.11
C TRP A 57 19.84 -33.35 37.11
N GLY A 58 20.50 -33.98 36.14
CA GLY A 58 19.83 -34.83 35.15
C GLY A 58 18.87 -34.06 34.22
N ILE A 59 19.02 -32.73 34.08
CA ILE A 59 18.11 -31.92 33.24
C ILE A 59 18.07 -32.38 31.77
N TYR A 60 19.10 -33.10 31.33
CA TYR A 60 19.22 -33.68 29.98
C TYR A 60 19.01 -35.21 29.94
N ASP A 61 18.55 -35.84 31.02
CA ASP A 61 18.43 -37.30 31.09
C ASP A 61 17.35 -37.82 30.13
N GLY A 62 17.76 -38.70 29.22
CA GLY A 62 16.90 -39.18 28.12
C GLY A 62 16.62 -38.14 27.03
N VAL A 63 17.21 -36.93 27.12
CA VAL A 63 17.08 -35.88 26.11
C VAL A 63 18.24 -36.00 25.12
N ARG A 64 17.91 -36.11 23.84
CA ARG A 64 18.89 -35.99 22.76
C ARG A 64 19.26 -34.51 22.56
N MET A 65 20.55 -34.21 22.60
CA MET A 65 21.05 -32.85 22.43
C MET A 65 22.41 -32.83 21.73
N ARG A 66 22.73 -31.69 21.11
CA ARG A 66 24.08 -31.35 20.66
C ARG A 66 24.54 -30.07 21.35
N LEU A 67 25.79 -30.04 21.80
CA LEU A 67 26.46 -28.80 22.21
C LEU A 67 26.95 -28.08 20.96
N HIS A 68 26.56 -26.81 20.81
CA HIS A 68 27.06 -25.93 19.75
C HIS A 68 28.19 -25.06 20.32
N GLU A 69 29.41 -25.37 19.91
CA GLU A 69 30.65 -24.67 20.29
C GLU A 69 31.35 -24.07 19.06
N ASP A 70 30.59 -23.47 18.12
CA ASP A 70 31.18 -22.76 16.98
C ASP A 70 31.59 -21.33 17.35
N GLY A 71 32.88 -21.20 17.68
CA GLY A 71 33.60 -19.94 17.69
C GLY A 71 35.08 -20.24 17.49
N ALA A 72 35.70 -19.66 16.46
CA ALA A 72 37.11 -19.89 16.10
C ALA A 72 38.14 -19.26 17.08
N SER A 73 37.85 -19.34 18.38
CA SER A 73 38.66 -18.85 19.50
C SER A 73 38.32 -19.50 20.86
N GLY A 74 37.34 -20.41 20.96
CA GLY A 74 37.05 -21.13 22.21
C GLY A 74 36.38 -20.32 23.34
N GLU A 75 36.06 -19.04 23.13
CA GLU A 75 35.35 -18.18 24.11
C GLU A 75 33.82 -18.10 23.87
N GLY A 76 33.21 -19.15 23.31
CA GLY A 76 31.80 -19.18 22.92
C GLY A 76 30.83 -19.37 24.10
N GLY A 77 29.73 -18.62 24.13
CA GLY A 77 28.65 -18.83 25.10
C GLY A 77 27.83 -20.08 24.78
N ARG A 78 28.21 -21.22 25.38
CA ARG A 78 27.60 -22.56 25.19
C ARG A 78 26.10 -22.49 24.92
N SER A 79 25.69 -23.08 23.81
CA SER A 79 24.28 -23.20 23.43
C SER A 79 23.93 -24.67 23.22
N VAL A 80 22.82 -25.11 23.81
CA VAL A 80 22.31 -26.48 23.69
C VAL A 80 21.25 -26.52 22.59
N LEU A 81 21.45 -27.42 21.61
CA LEU A 81 20.52 -27.68 20.53
C LEU A 81 19.79 -29.00 20.79
N PHE A 82 18.46 -28.95 20.92
CA PHE A 82 17.60 -30.09 21.25
C PHE A 82 17.03 -30.79 20.01
N HIS A 83 17.05 -30.13 18.86
CA HIS A 83 16.37 -30.63 17.66
C HIS A 83 17.32 -31.28 16.64
N GLU A 84 18.63 -31.17 16.84
CA GLU A 84 19.62 -31.57 15.84
C GLU A 84 19.73 -33.10 15.69
N GLY A 85 19.61 -33.56 14.43
CA GLY A 85 19.61 -34.98 14.08
C GLY A 85 18.30 -35.71 14.34
N ILE A 86 17.22 -35.02 14.75
CA ILE A 86 15.87 -35.57 14.88
C ILE A 86 15.02 -35.07 13.69
N GLU A 87 14.73 -35.97 12.75
CA GLU A 87 14.06 -35.61 11.48
C GLU A 87 12.54 -35.42 11.62
N GLU A 88 11.87 -36.24 12.43
CA GLU A 88 10.42 -36.13 12.64
C GLU A 88 10.05 -35.02 13.64
N SER A 89 8.97 -34.28 13.35
CA SER A 89 8.48 -33.21 14.23
C SER A 89 7.94 -33.74 15.56
N SER A 90 7.28 -34.90 15.54
CA SER A 90 6.82 -35.65 16.73
C SER A 90 7.99 -36.00 17.66
N GLY A 91 9.09 -36.50 17.10
CA GLY A 91 10.31 -36.80 17.84
C GLY A 91 10.95 -35.55 18.46
N ARG A 92 10.95 -34.42 17.73
CA ARG A 92 11.43 -33.13 18.25
C ARG A 92 10.56 -32.61 19.41
N GLU A 93 9.24 -32.66 19.24
CA GLU A 93 8.23 -32.25 20.22
C GLU A 93 8.35 -33.10 21.50
N ALA A 94 8.40 -34.43 21.38
CA ALA A 94 8.60 -35.34 22.50
C ALA A 94 9.95 -35.14 23.22
N ASN A 95 11.05 -34.94 22.48
CA ASN A 95 12.37 -34.69 23.06
C ASN A 95 12.42 -33.36 23.84
N PHE A 96 11.79 -32.31 23.31
CA PHE A 96 11.71 -31.02 23.99
C PHE A 96 10.77 -31.04 25.20
N LEU A 97 9.63 -31.74 25.11
CA LEU A 97 8.75 -31.96 26.25
C LEU A 97 9.46 -32.76 27.36
N LYS A 98 10.26 -33.78 27.02
CA LYS A 98 11.09 -34.51 27.98
C LYS A 98 12.11 -33.60 28.68
N PHE A 99 12.73 -32.68 27.95
CA PHE A 99 13.61 -31.67 28.52
C PHE A 99 12.87 -30.75 29.51
N VAL A 100 11.70 -30.21 29.13
CA VAL A 100 10.89 -29.36 30.00
C VAL A 100 10.39 -30.14 31.24
N GLU A 101 10.03 -31.41 31.08
CA GLU A 101 9.68 -32.31 32.19
C GLU A 101 10.85 -32.51 33.16
N ASN A 102 12.08 -32.68 32.66
CA ASN A 102 13.27 -32.78 33.49
C ASN A 102 13.58 -31.48 34.25
N LEU A 103 13.37 -30.31 33.62
CA LEU A 103 13.47 -29.01 34.30
C LEU A 103 12.43 -28.89 35.43
N GLU A 104 11.18 -29.28 35.19
CA GLU A 104 10.10 -29.33 36.18
C GLU A 104 10.40 -30.30 37.34
N ASN A 105 10.86 -31.51 37.02
CA ASN A 105 11.25 -32.51 38.02
C ASN A 105 12.45 -32.02 38.86
N THR A 106 13.40 -31.32 38.24
CA THR A 106 14.54 -30.69 38.93
C THR A 106 14.08 -29.56 39.86
N TYR A 107 13.22 -28.68 39.37
CA TYR A 107 12.59 -27.60 40.15
C TYR A 107 11.81 -28.13 41.37
N ARG A 108 11.12 -29.27 41.22
CA ARG A 108 10.40 -29.94 42.31
C ARG A 108 11.33 -30.69 43.26
N GLY A 109 12.35 -31.38 42.74
CA GLY A 109 13.23 -32.25 43.53
C GLY A 109 14.42 -31.56 44.21
N VAL A 110 14.89 -30.42 43.70
CA VAL A 110 16.14 -29.78 44.14
C VAL A 110 15.88 -28.35 44.66
N GLU A 111 16.14 -28.12 45.95
CA GLU A 111 15.95 -26.83 46.60
C GLU A 111 16.71 -25.67 45.93
N ALA A 112 17.98 -25.91 45.54
CA ALA A 112 18.80 -24.91 44.87
C ALA A 112 18.29 -24.55 43.46
N ALA A 113 17.69 -25.53 42.75
CA ALA A 113 17.04 -25.27 41.46
C ALA A 113 15.78 -24.43 41.64
N ARG A 114 14.95 -24.80 42.63
CA ARG A 114 13.73 -24.07 43.00
C ARG A 114 14.02 -22.60 43.31
N ALA A 115 14.99 -22.33 44.18
CA ALA A 115 15.37 -20.97 44.56
C ALA A 115 15.88 -20.12 43.39
N ALA A 116 16.51 -20.74 42.38
CA ALA A 116 16.97 -20.05 41.18
C ALA A 116 15.80 -19.66 40.25
N VAL A 117 14.82 -20.56 40.07
CA VAL A 117 13.61 -20.32 39.26
C VAL A 117 12.69 -19.31 39.94
N ASP A 118 12.32 -19.54 41.21
CA ASP A 118 11.36 -18.72 41.96
C ASP A 118 11.74 -17.23 41.97
N ARG A 119 13.04 -16.94 42.12
CA ARG A 119 13.55 -15.57 42.12
C ARG A 119 13.17 -14.82 40.84
N HIS A 120 13.46 -15.41 39.68
CA HIS A 120 13.27 -14.74 38.40
C HIS A 120 11.84 -14.92 37.87
N ALA A 121 11.14 -15.99 38.25
CA ALA A 121 9.69 -16.11 38.06
C ALA A 121 8.94 -14.97 38.77
N ALA A 122 9.32 -14.59 40.00
CA ALA A 122 8.71 -13.46 40.70
C ALA A 122 9.05 -12.10 40.06
N GLU A 123 10.29 -11.89 39.60
CA GLU A 123 10.70 -10.69 38.85
C GLU A 123 9.91 -10.55 37.53
N PHE A 124 9.73 -11.63 36.78
CA PHE A 124 8.98 -11.66 35.52
C PHE A 124 7.46 -11.53 35.73
N TYR A 125 6.93 -12.11 36.81
CA TYR A 125 5.52 -11.98 37.16
C TYR A 125 5.18 -10.53 37.47
N ASN A 126 5.99 -9.86 38.30
CA ASN A 126 5.74 -8.46 38.66
C ASN A 126 5.85 -7.52 37.44
N LEU A 127 6.81 -7.72 36.51
CA LEU A 127 6.87 -6.97 35.24
C LEU A 127 5.55 -6.99 34.44
N MET A 128 4.88 -8.14 34.38
CA MET A 128 3.62 -8.29 33.64
C MET A 128 2.40 -7.87 34.47
N ALA A 129 2.40 -8.14 35.78
CA ALA A 129 1.33 -7.76 36.71
C ALA A 129 1.22 -6.24 36.91
N GLU A 130 2.34 -5.51 36.78
CA GLU A 130 2.40 -4.04 36.78
C GLU A 130 2.16 -3.43 35.39
N PHE A 131 2.09 -4.27 34.35
CA PHE A 131 1.99 -3.88 32.94
C PHE A 131 3.14 -3.01 32.42
N ASP A 132 4.29 -2.97 33.11
CA ASP A 132 5.51 -2.30 32.66
C ASP A 132 6.09 -2.95 31.40
N PHE A 133 5.93 -4.27 31.26
CA PHE A 133 6.35 -5.03 30.10
C PHE A 133 5.37 -6.15 29.81
N LEU A 134 4.98 -6.32 28.53
CA LEU A 134 4.34 -7.55 28.06
C LEU A 134 5.14 -8.17 26.91
N PRO A 135 5.33 -9.51 26.92
CA PRO A 135 5.87 -10.22 25.76
C PRO A 135 4.82 -10.34 24.66
N ASN A 136 5.24 -10.76 23.48
CA ASN A 136 4.38 -11.03 22.34
C ASN A 136 3.28 -12.07 22.62
N SER A 137 2.19 -11.98 21.84
CA SER A 137 1.03 -12.87 21.99
C SER A 137 1.37 -14.38 22.01
N PRO A 138 2.29 -14.93 21.18
CA PRO A 138 2.64 -16.35 21.26
C PRO A 138 3.26 -16.77 22.60
N THR A 139 4.09 -15.93 23.23
CA THR A 139 4.62 -16.23 24.58
C THR A 139 3.49 -16.33 25.60
N LEU A 140 2.58 -15.34 25.63
CA LEU A 140 1.40 -15.37 26.53
C LEU A 140 0.50 -16.60 26.28
N MET A 141 0.28 -16.94 25.01
CA MET A 141 -0.58 -18.05 24.61
C MET A 141 0.01 -19.44 24.90
N ASN A 142 1.33 -19.62 24.72
CA ASN A 142 1.94 -20.95 24.60
C ASN A 142 2.97 -21.33 25.68
N ALA A 143 3.54 -20.39 26.45
CA ALA A 143 4.57 -20.71 27.46
C ALA A 143 4.04 -21.71 28.50
N GLY A 144 4.67 -22.88 28.63
CA GLY A 144 4.22 -23.93 29.56
C GLY A 144 2.97 -24.70 29.11
N ARG A 145 2.54 -24.57 27.85
CA ARG A 145 1.58 -25.46 27.19
C ARG A 145 2.29 -26.35 26.17
N GLU A 146 1.68 -27.48 25.80
CA GLU A 146 2.27 -28.52 24.92
C GLU A 146 3.03 -27.97 23.69
N LEU A 147 2.50 -26.97 23.00
CA LEU A 147 3.13 -26.38 21.81
C LEU A 147 4.47 -25.66 22.11
N GLN A 148 4.63 -25.03 23.29
CA GLN A 148 5.86 -24.35 23.77
C GLN A 148 6.55 -23.37 22.79
N GLN A 149 5.89 -22.90 21.72
CA GLN A 149 6.48 -22.04 20.69
C GLN A 149 6.18 -20.56 20.98
N LEU A 150 7.23 -19.75 21.15
CA LEU A 150 7.16 -18.41 21.78
C LEU A 150 7.50 -17.21 20.86
N SER A 151 8.30 -17.40 19.80
CA SER A 151 8.56 -16.35 18.79
C SER A 151 7.30 -15.96 17.99
N ALA A 152 7.21 -14.72 17.49
CA ALA A 152 6.09 -14.26 16.66
C ALA A 152 6.36 -14.28 15.16
N CYS A 153 7.62 -14.06 14.78
CA CYS A 153 8.05 -13.89 13.40
C CYS A 153 9.25 -14.81 13.12
N TYR A 154 9.33 -15.32 11.90
CA TYR A 154 10.40 -16.16 11.39
C TYR A 154 10.74 -15.72 9.95
N VAL A 155 11.97 -15.82 9.48
CA VAL A 155 12.30 -15.76 8.05
C VAL A 155 12.95 -17.05 7.59
N LEU A 156 12.52 -17.55 6.43
CA LEU A 156 13.00 -18.80 5.84
C LEU A 156 13.64 -18.50 4.47
N PRO A 157 14.85 -19.02 4.19
CA PRO A 157 15.41 -18.92 2.85
C PRO A 157 14.68 -19.89 1.92
N VAL A 158 14.62 -19.54 0.64
CA VAL A 158 14.11 -20.43 -0.41
C VAL A 158 15.25 -20.75 -1.39
N PRO A 159 15.98 -21.87 -1.21
CA PRO A 159 17.09 -22.26 -2.09
C PRO A 159 16.61 -22.72 -3.47
N ASP A 160 17.48 -22.57 -4.48
CA ASP A 160 17.22 -22.91 -5.88
C ASP A 160 17.33 -24.43 -6.20
N SER A 161 16.61 -25.24 -5.42
CA SER A 161 16.43 -26.67 -5.64
C SER A 161 15.05 -27.15 -5.15
N MET A 162 14.53 -28.23 -5.73
CA MET A 162 13.23 -28.77 -5.35
C MET A 162 13.22 -29.25 -3.89
N GLU A 163 14.32 -29.85 -3.44
CA GLU A 163 14.53 -30.28 -2.06
C GLU A 163 14.55 -29.08 -1.09
N GLY A 164 15.16 -27.96 -1.50
CA GLY A 164 15.19 -26.73 -0.73
C GLY A 164 13.83 -26.05 -0.61
N ILE A 165 13.08 -25.98 -1.73
CA ILE A 165 11.72 -25.44 -1.77
C ILE A 165 10.77 -26.29 -0.92
N ALA A 166 10.80 -27.61 -1.08
CA ALA A 166 9.99 -28.53 -0.28
C ALA A 166 10.29 -28.41 1.22
N LYS A 167 11.58 -28.30 1.59
CA LYS A 167 11.99 -28.09 2.99
C LYS A 167 11.48 -26.77 3.56
N ALA A 168 11.48 -25.69 2.78
CA ALA A 168 10.95 -24.39 3.20
C ALA A 168 9.41 -24.39 3.36
N LEU A 169 8.68 -25.19 2.56
CA LEU A 169 7.24 -25.43 2.75
C LEU A 169 6.96 -26.24 4.02
N THR A 170 7.71 -27.31 4.27
CA THR A 170 7.62 -28.06 5.54
C THR A 170 7.96 -27.17 6.75
N ALA A 171 8.92 -26.26 6.62
CA ALA A 171 9.21 -25.26 7.65
C ALA A 171 8.02 -24.34 7.92
N GLN A 172 7.40 -23.81 6.86
CA GLN A 172 6.23 -22.94 6.95
C GLN A 172 5.06 -23.61 7.67
N SER A 173 4.69 -24.84 7.30
CA SER A 173 3.55 -25.53 7.92
C SER A 173 3.75 -25.78 9.41
N LEU A 174 4.96 -26.15 9.83
CA LEU A 174 5.28 -26.36 11.25
C LEU A 174 5.25 -25.06 12.05
N ILE A 175 5.74 -23.93 11.51
CA ILE A 175 5.68 -22.61 12.17
C ILE A 175 4.24 -22.07 12.24
N GLN A 176 3.43 -22.32 11.22
CA GLN A 176 2.06 -21.84 11.18
C GLN A 176 1.11 -22.70 12.04
N LYS A 177 1.39 -24.01 12.21
CA LYS A 177 0.74 -24.89 13.22
C LYS A 177 0.77 -24.24 14.61
N SER A 178 1.91 -23.65 14.98
CA SER A 178 2.14 -23.06 16.31
C SER A 178 1.75 -21.57 16.43
N GLY A 179 1.34 -20.93 15.33
CA GLY A 179 0.87 -19.54 15.31
C GLY A 179 1.95 -18.50 14.99
N GLY A 180 3.11 -18.88 14.46
CA GLY A 180 4.13 -17.95 13.95
C GLY A 180 3.78 -17.32 12.60
N GLY A 181 4.30 -16.12 12.33
CA GLY A 181 4.32 -15.50 11.00
C GLY A 181 5.64 -15.76 10.28
N THR A 182 5.62 -15.86 8.95
CA THR A 182 6.74 -16.39 8.15
C THR A 182 7.12 -15.51 6.96
N GLY A 183 8.28 -14.87 7.02
CA GLY A 183 8.91 -14.18 5.91
C GLY A 183 9.77 -15.09 5.02
N PHE A 184 9.92 -14.75 3.75
CA PHE A 184 10.57 -15.59 2.74
C PHE A 184 11.33 -14.76 1.72
N SER A 185 12.64 -14.94 1.61
CA SER A 185 13.40 -14.33 0.52
C SER A 185 13.53 -15.28 -0.65
N PHE A 186 12.94 -14.86 -1.77
CA PHE A 186 12.91 -15.61 -3.04
C PHE A 186 14.09 -15.23 -3.96
N CYS A 187 15.02 -14.38 -3.49
CA CYS A 187 16.13 -13.81 -4.26
C CYS A 187 17.11 -14.81 -4.88
N ARG A 188 17.09 -16.07 -4.42
CA ARG A 188 18.00 -17.14 -4.87
C ARG A 188 17.41 -17.98 -6.00
N LEU A 189 16.08 -18.03 -6.13
CA LEU A 189 15.40 -18.90 -7.10
C LEU A 189 15.69 -18.45 -8.53
N ARG A 190 16.08 -19.38 -9.41
CA ARG A 190 16.38 -19.06 -10.81
C ARG A 190 15.14 -18.54 -11.54
N PRO A 191 15.31 -17.64 -12.51
CA PRO A 191 14.19 -17.07 -13.23
C PRO A 191 13.47 -18.12 -14.09
N LYS A 192 12.17 -17.91 -14.25
CA LYS A 192 11.30 -18.60 -15.20
C LYS A 192 11.95 -18.70 -16.58
N GLY A 193 11.97 -19.91 -17.15
CA GLY A 193 12.62 -20.18 -18.44
C GLY A 193 14.09 -20.61 -18.34
N ASP A 194 14.76 -20.48 -17.19
CA ASP A 194 16.16 -20.94 -17.02
C ASP A 194 16.26 -22.48 -17.07
N VAL A 195 17.44 -22.99 -17.43
CA VAL A 195 17.68 -24.40 -17.78
C VAL A 195 17.64 -25.32 -16.55
N VAL A 196 16.92 -26.44 -16.67
CA VAL A 196 16.89 -27.52 -15.68
C VAL A 196 17.71 -28.72 -16.20
N LYS A 197 19.02 -28.70 -15.95
CA LYS A 197 20.02 -29.65 -16.52
C LYS A 197 19.66 -31.14 -16.47
N LYS A 198 18.97 -31.62 -15.42
CA LYS A 198 18.65 -33.05 -15.25
C LYS A 198 17.43 -33.53 -16.05
N THR A 199 16.52 -32.63 -16.43
CA THR A 199 15.26 -32.97 -17.11
C THR A 199 15.16 -32.43 -18.54
N ASN A 200 16.16 -31.66 -18.99
CA ASN A 200 16.14 -30.90 -20.25
C ASN A 200 14.92 -29.96 -20.40
N GLY A 201 14.27 -29.63 -19.28
CA GLY A 201 13.15 -28.70 -19.22
C GLY A 201 13.55 -27.29 -18.79
N VAL A 202 12.54 -26.43 -18.67
CA VAL A 202 12.66 -25.03 -18.22
C VAL A 202 12.11 -24.83 -16.81
N ALA A 203 12.67 -23.88 -16.07
CA ALA A 203 12.27 -23.57 -14.71
C ALA A 203 10.93 -22.81 -14.65
N SER A 204 10.12 -23.11 -13.62
CA SER A 204 8.82 -22.47 -13.38
C SER A 204 8.92 -21.03 -12.85
N GLY A 205 10.06 -20.67 -12.25
CA GLY A 205 10.33 -19.35 -11.71
C GLY A 205 9.98 -19.17 -10.23
N ALA A 206 10.57 -18.14 -9.61
CA ALA A 206 10.47 -17.85 -8.19
C ALA A 206 9.01 -17.65 -7.75
N ILE A 207 8.27 -16.87 -8.54
CA ILE A 207 6.86 -16.54 -8.33
C ILE A 207 5.94 -17.77 -8.38
N SER A 208 6.24 -18.72 -9.26
CA SER A 208 5.46 -19.96 -9.35
C SER A 208 5.55 -20.78 -8.07
N PHE A 209 6.67 -20.69 -7.34
CA PHE A 209 6.82 -21.35 -6.05
C PHE A 209 6.16 -20.56 -4.92
N MET A 210 6.19 -19.22 -4.92
CA MET A 210 5.48 -18.40 -3.92
C MET A 210 4.00 -18.79 -3.76
N LYS A 211 3.33 -19.09 -4.88
CA LYS A 211 1.92 -19.55 -4.91
C LYS A 211 1.68 -20.82 -4.09
N LEU A 212 2.69 -21.69 -3.99
CA LEU A 212 2.62 -22.91 -3.19
C LEU A 212 2.72 -22.61 -1.69
N PHE A 213 3.55 -21.64 -1.29
CA PHE A 213 3.64 -21.16 0.09
C PHE A 213 2.35 -20.47 0.55
N ASP A 214 1.72 -19.66 -0.32
CA ASP A 214 0.44 -19.03 0.01
C ASP A 214 -0.66 -20.08 0.22
N LYS A 215 -0.80 -21.02 -0.71
CA LYS A 215 -1.84 -22.06 -0.60
C LYS A 215 -1.65 -22.96 0.62
N LEU A 216 -0.41 -23.16 1.06
CA LEU A 216 -0.11 -23.88 2.30
C LEU A 216 -0.64 -23.13 3.54
N THR A 217 -0.41 -21.82 3.65
CA THR A 217 -1.01 -20.99 4.73
C THR A 217 -2.54 -20.97 4.68
N ASP A 218 -3.09 -21.08 3.48
CA ASP A 218 -4.54 -21.13 3.31
C ASP A 218 -5.17 -22.41 3.92
N VAL A 219 -4.40 -23.49 4.02
CA VAL A 219 -4.78 -24.77 4.63
C VAL A 219 -4.32 -24.87 6.11
N VAL A 220 -3.19 -24.26 6.47
CA VAL A 220 -2.61 -24.30 7.83
C VAL A 220 -3.05 -23.09 8.65
N LYS A 221 -4.19 -23.23 9.34
CA LYS A 221 -4.79 -22.22 10.22
C LYS A 221 -5.12 -22.82 11.59
N GLN A 222 -4.75 -22.14 12.67
CA GLN A 222 -4.83 -22.67 14.04
C GLN A 222 -6.26 -22.52 14.60
N GLY A 223 -6.87 -23.61 15.10
CA GLY A 223 -8.29 -23.68 15.48
C GLY A 223 -8.78 -22.52 16.37
N GLY A 224 -9.48 -21.55 15.77
CA GLY A 224 -10.02 -20.37 16.43
C GLY A 224 -9.00 -19.34 16.94
N ALA A 225 -7.70 -19.64 16.92
CA ALA A 225 -6.67 -18.87 17.62
C ALA A 225 -5.95 -17.84 16.74
N ARG A 226 -5.48 -18.24 15.54
CA ARG A 226 -4.72 -17.35 14.65
C ARG A 226 -4.85 -17.75 13.17
N ARG A 227 -4.98 -16.75 12.30
CA ARG A 227 -4.67 -16.88 10.86
C ARG A 227 -3.16 -16.73 10.64
N GLY A 228 -2.54 -17.66 9.91
CA GLY A 228 -1.15 -17.51 9.47
C GLY A 228 -0.97 -16.28 8.58
N ALA A 229 0.20 -15.64 8.64
CA ALA A 229 0.54 -14.51 7.80
C ALA A 229 1.99 -14.68 7.31
N ASN A 230 2.22 -14.33 6.06
CA ASN A 230 3.52 -14.42 5.41
C ASN A 230 4.05 -13.07 5.00
N MET A 231 5.36 -13.04 4.77
CA MET A 231 6.08 -11.93 4.18
C MET A 231 6.97 -12.47 3.04
N GLY A 232 7.15 -11.77 1.92
CA GLY A 232 7.89 -12.30 0.77
C GLY A 232 8.77 -11.27 0.08
N ILE A 233 10.03 -11.56 -0.17
CA ILE A 233 11.04 -10.57 -0.59
C ILE A 233 11.66 -10.92 -1.93
N LEU A 234 11.84 -9.90 -2.77
CA LEU A 234 12.70 -9.98 -3.95
C LEU A 234 13.49 -8.67 -4.18
N PRO A 235 14.78 -8.70 -4.56
CA PRO A 235 15.58 -7.51 -4.78
C PRO A 235 15.38 -6.90 -6.17
N TYR A 236 15.56 -5.58 -6.26
CA TYR A 236 15.32 -4.76 -7.46
C TYR A 236 16.06 -5.23 -8.75
N TRP A 237 17.09 -6.05 -8.62
CA TRP A 237 17.90 -6.58 -9.73
C TRP A 237 17.49 -7.97 -10.22
N HIS A 238 16.54 -8.63 -9.57
CA HIS A 238 16.14 -9.99 -9.96
C HIS A 238 15.45 -9.99 -11.34
N PRO A 239 15.64 -11.00 -12.23
CA PRO A 239 15.05 -10.96 -13.56
C PRO A 239 13.51 -11.03 -13.54
N GLU A 240 12.94 -11.73 -12.56
CA GLU A 240 11.49 -11.75 -12.31
C GLU A 240 10.96 -10.53 -11.57
N ILE A 241 11.77 -9.50 -11.26
CA ILE A 241 11.34 -8.40 -10.38
C ILE A 241 10.07 -7.69 -10.86
N LYS A 242 9.92 -7.53 -12.19
CA LYS A 242 8.71 -6.95 -12.80
C LYS A 242 7.50 -7.87 -12.69
N GLU A 243 7.69 -9.19 -12.72
CA GLU A 243 6.64 -10.20 -12.53
C GLU A 243 6.31 -10.38 -11.03
N PHE A 244 7.26 -10.11 -10.12
CA PHE A 244 7.11 -10.25 -8.67
C PHE A 244 6.37 -9.06 -8.06
N ILE A 245 6.66 -7.85 -8.54
CA ILE A 245 5.82 -6.68 -8.29
C ILE A 245 4.44 -6.83 -8.99
N ALA A 246 4.19 -7.96 -9.64
CA ALA A 246 2.94 -8.35 -10.28
C ALA A 246 2.39 -9.71 -9.82
N VAL A 247 2.91 -10.33 -8.73
CA VAL A 247 2.50 -11.70 -8.35
C VAL A 247 1.10 -11.76 -7.75
N LYS A 248 0.82 -10.92 -6.74
CA LYS A 248 -0.46 -10.86 -5.99
C LYS A 248 -1.64 -10.30 -6.80
N SER A 249 -1.45 -10.18 -8.10
CA SER A 249 -2.43 -9.71 -9.08
C SER A 249 -3.60 -10.66 -9.26
N GLN A 250 -3.36 -11.96 -9.20
CA GLN A 250 -4.47 -12.88 -9.22
C GLN A 250 -5.12 -12.85 -7.83
N GLN A 251 -6.40 -12.47 -7.68
CA GLN A 251 -7.04 -12.54 -6.38
C GLN A 251 -7.03 -13.98 -5.86
N GLY A 252 -6.60 -14.14 -4.61
CA GLY A 252 -6.32 -15.47 -4.07
C GLY A 252 -5.01 -16.08 -4.58
N VAL A 253 -4.10 -15.25 -5.11
CA VAL A 253 -2.66 -15.54 -5.20
C VAL A 253 -1.97 -14.64 -4.18
N LEU A 254 -1.43 -15.26 -3.13
CA LEU A 254 -0.73 -14.61 -2.02
C LEU A 254 -1.57 -13.62 -1.20
N GLU A 255 -2.88 -13.87 -1.06
CA GLU A 255 -3.72 -13.16 -0.08
C GLU A 255 -3.20 -13.32 1.36
N ASN A 256 -2.49 -14.42 1.67
CA ASN A 256 -1.83 -14.63 2.96
C ASN A 256 -0.40 -14.04 3.03
N PHE A 257 0.06 -13.29 2.03
CA PHE A 257 1.37 -12.62 2.02
C PHE A 257 1.24 -11.10 2.04
N ASN A 258 2.09 -10.45 2.82
CA ASN A 258 2.71 -9.19 2.46
C ASN A 258 3.93 -9.48 1.57
N ILE A 259 4.25 -8.67 0.56
CA ILE A 259 5.53 -8.81 -0.17
C ILE A 259 6.31 -7.50 -0.22
N SER A 260 7.62 -7.55 -0.50
CA SER A 260 8.57 -6.45 -0.39
C SER A 260 9.59 -6.43 -1.52
N ILE A 261 10.08 -5.24 -1.86
CA ILE A 261 11.28 -5.07 -2.68
C ILE A 261 12.46 -4.54 -1.88
N ALA A 262 13.53 -5.29 -1.99
CA ALA A 262 14.84 -5.02 -1.44
C ALA A 262 15.67 -4.07 -2.34
N LEU A 263 16.28 -3.04 -1.75
CA LEU A 263 16.96 -1.92 -2.41
C LEU A 263 18.44 -1.72 -2.02
N ASP A 264 19.13 -0.85 -2.76
CA ASP A 264 20.28 -0.09 -2.24
C ASP A 264 20.24 1.42 -2.60
N ASP A 265 21.01 2.25 -1.88
CA ASP A 265 21.21 3.69 -2.15
C ASP A 265 21.76 3.93 -3.58
N ARG A 266 22.38 2.91 -4.22
CA ARG A 266 22.80 3.00 -5.63
C ARG A 266 21.59 3.01 -6.56
N PHE A 267 20.59 2.19 -6.28
CA PHE A 267 19.30 2.23 -6.98
C PHE A 267 18.57 3.56 -6.74
N MET A 268 18.58 4.09 -5.51
CA MET A 268 18.05 5.43 -5.19
C MET A 268 18.76 6.52 -6.02
N LYS A 269 20.08 6.48 -6.12
CA LYS A 269 20.87 7.44 -6.89
C LYS A 269 20.74 7.27 -8.41
N ALA A 270 20.61 6.04 -8.88
CA ALA A 270 20.31 5.72 -10.28
C ALA A 270 18.88 6.16 -10.65
N VAL A 271 17.94 6.14 -9.70
CA VAL A 271 16.61 6.73 -9.83
C VAL A 271 16.69 8.24 -9.89
N GLU A 272 17.42 8.90 -8.99
CA GLU A 272 17.61 10.36 -9.00
C GLU A 272 18.12 10.86 -10.35
N THR A 273 19.18 10.21 -10.87
CA THR A 273 19.77 10.50 -12.19
C THR A 273 19.00 9.96 -13.39
N GLY A 274 18.04 9.04 -13.19
CA GLY A 274 17.27 8.40 -14.27
C GLY A 274 18.04 7.33 -15.09
N ALA A 275 19.13 6.82 -14.53
CA ALA A 275 20.06 5.86 -15.14
C ALA A 275 19.54 4.41 -15.15
N GLY A 276 20.42 3.47 -15.55
CA GLY A 276 20.14 2.03 -15.61
C GLY A 276 21.29 1.15 -15.11
N TYR A 277 21.06 -0.17 -15.14
CA TYR A 277 21.88 -1.19 -14.49
C TYR A 277 21.54 -2.59 -15.06
N ASP A 278 22.22 -3.64 -14.57
CA ASP A 278 21.96 -5.03 -14.93
C ASP A 278 20.85 -5.68 -14.09
N LEU A 279 19.91 -6.38 -14.74
CA LEU A 279 19.20 -7.49 -14.08
C LEU A 279 20.06 -8.75 -14.21
N LYS A 280 20.35 -9.42 -13.10
CA LYS A 280 21.29 -10.56 -13.08
C LYS A 280 20.61 -11.84 -12.63
N ASN A 281 20.89 -12.94 -13.32
CA ASN A 281 20.41 -14.26 -12.93
C ASN A 281 21.13 -14.69 -11.64
N PRO A 282 20.42 -14.98 -10.53
CA PRO A 282 21.05 -15.35 -9.26
C PRO A 282 21.85 -16.67 -9.33
N ARG A 283 21.58 -17.53 -10.33
CA ARG A 283 22.28 -18.81 -10.53
C ARG A 283 23.61 -18.70 -11.27
N THR A 284 23.74 -17.75 -12.22
CA THR A 284 24.97 -17.59 -13.01
C THR A 284 25.75 -16.31 -12.70
N GLY A 285 25.12 -15.31 -12.08
CA GLY A 285 25.68 -13.97 -11.87
C GLY A 285 25.74 -13.11 -13.15
N GLU A 286 25.33 -13.66 -14.29
CA GLU A 286 25.35 -12.98 -15.58
C GLU A 286 24.13 -12.08 -15.79
N THR A 287 24.25 -11.08 -16.65
CA THR A 287 23.15 -10.16 -16.98
C THR A 287 22.09 -10.86 -17.83
N ALA A 288 20.90 -11.06 -17.28
CA ALA A 288 19.72 -11.55 -17.99
C ALA A 288 19.11 -10.47 -18.90
N GLY A 289 19.35 -9.20 -18.59
CA GLY A 289 19.02 -8.05 -19.43
C GLY A 289 19.34 -6.74 -18.70
N THR A 290 19.69 -5.68 -19.43
CA THR A 290 19.84 -4.35 -18.82
C THR A 290 18.47 -3.68 -18.63
N ALA A 291 18.29 -3.02 -17.50
CA ALA A 291 17.07 -2.31 -17.13
C ALA A 291 17.39 -0.88 -16.68
N LYS A 292 16.36 -0.09 -16.39
CA LYS A 292 16.52 1.25 -15.81
C LYS A 292 16.12 1.26 -14.33
N ALA A 293 16.79 2.10 -13.56
CA ALA A 293 16.36 2.44 -12.21
C ALA A 293 15.19 3.44 -12.28
N ARG A 294 15.21 4.35 -13.28
CA ARG A 294 14.00 4.83 -13.99
C ARG A 294 13.39 3.75 -14.88
N GLU A 295 13.17 2.60 -14.26
CA GLU A 295 12.04 1.73 -14.51
C GLU A 295 11.62 1.12 -13.16
N ILE A 296 12.56 0.40 -12.53
CA ILE A 296 12.18 -0.62 -11.54
C ILE A 296 11.91 -0.03 -10.14
N PHE A 297 12.13 1.26 -9.90
CA PHE A 297 11.73 1.85 -8.60
C PHE A 297 10.33 2.46 -8.58
N ASN A 298 9.74 2.88 -9.71
CA ASN A 298 8.28 3.03 -9.74
C ASN A 298 7.55 2.52 -10.98
N LEU A 299 7.38 1.22 -11.25
CA LEU A 299 7.30 0.06 -10.35
C LEU A 299 6.78 0.45 -8.95
N MET A 300 7.60 0.29 -7.91
CA MET A 300 7.28 0.54 -6.52
C MET A 300 6.83 1.94 -5.97
N VAL A 301 6.37 3.00 -6.68
CA VAL A 301 5.37 3.89 -5.97
C VAL A 301 3.95 3.46 -6.22
N ASP A 302 3.77 2.47 -7.09
CA ASP A 302 2.80 1.43 -6.84
C ASP A 302 3.21 0.56 -5.59
N SER A 303 4.16 0.97 -4.69
CA SER A 303 4.38 0.36 -3.33
C SER A 303 4.50 1.31 -2.06
N ALA A 304 3.38 1.61 -1.35
CA ALA A 304 3.13 2.27 -0.03
C ALA A 304 1.64 2.72 0.29
N TRP A 305 0.58 2.30 -0.44
CA TRP A 305 -0.89 2.51 -0.28
C TRP A 305 -1.72 1.24 -0.75
N THR A 306 -2.66 1.34 -1.72
CA THR A 306 -3.57 0.32 -2.30
C THR A 306 -3.67 -1.10 -1.71
N THR A 307 -2.92 -2.08 -2.22
CA THR A 307 -3.12 -3.50 -1.84
C THR A 307 -2.64 -3.75 -0.39
N GLY A 308 -1.98 -2.72 0.17
CA GLY A 308 -1.15 -2.69 1.35
C GLY A 308 0.35 -2.86 1.09
N ASP A 309 0.72 -3.04 -0.22
CA ASP A 309 2.62 -4.36 -1.92
C ASP A 309 3.52 -3.76 -3.17
N PRO A 310 4.79 -4.16 -3.42
CA PRO A 310 5.74 -4.79 -2.52
C PRO A 310 6.61 -3.71 -1.89
N GLY A 311 6.47 -3.54 -0.57
CA GLY A 311 6.96 -2.35 0.12
C GLY A 311 8.47 -2.18 0.13
N ILE A 312 8.92 -0.99 0.55
CA ILE A 312 10.33 -0.66 0.53
C ILE A 312 11.09 -1.34 1.65
N VAL A 313 12.19 -2.00 1.27
CA VAL A 313 13.20 -2.44 2.23
C VAL A 313 14.58 -1.98 1.79
N PHE A 314 15.14 -1.01 2.52
CA PHE A 314 16.50 -0.53 2.32
C PHE A 314 17.50 -1.55 2.88
N LEU A 315 17.74 -2.62 2.13
CA LEU A 315 18.59 -3.72 2.60
C LEU A 315 20.03 -3.28 2.73
N ASP A 316 20.51 -2.38 1.89
CA ASP A 316 21.80 -1.74 2.08
C ASP A 316 21.90 -1.05 3.43
N ARG A 317 20.92 -0.24 3.84
CA ARG A 317 20.91 0.46 5.12
C ARG A 317 20.82 -0.53 6.27
N ILE A 318 19.95 -1.53 6.17
CA ILE A 318 19.83 -2.59 7.19
C ILE A 318 21.14 -3.38 7.31
N ASN A 319 21.82 -3.68 6.20
CA ASN A 319 23.05 -4.48 6.20
C ASN A 319 24.34 -3.67 6.46
N ALA A 320 24.35 -2.36 6.19
CA ALA A 320 25.47 -1.44 6.41
C ALA A 320 25.44 -0.75 7.78
N THR A 321 24.28 -0.63 8.41
CA THR A 321 24.12 -0.12 9.79
C THR A 321 23.99 -1.24 10.81
N ASN A 322 23.99 -0.90 12.10
CA ASN A 322 23.98 -1.85 13.22
C ASN A 322 22.75 -2.78 13.27
N SER A 323 21.75 -2.58 12.40
CA SER A 323 20.60 -3.46 12.20
C SER A 323 20.97 -4.88 11.74
N ASN A 324 22.06 -5.06 10.97
CA ASN A 324 22.68 -6.37 10.78
C ASN A 324 23.95 -6.50 11.63
N PRO A 325 23.88 -7.17 12.79
CA PRO A 325 25.02 -7.33 13.68
C PRO A 325 25.97 -8.45 13.28
N THR A 326 25.55 -9.40 12.44
CA THR A 326 26.31 -10.60 12.08
C THR A 326 26.48 -10.75 10.55
N PRO A 327 27.07 -9.75 9.87
CA PRO A 327 27.22 -9.76 8.41
C PRO A 327 28.14 -10.87 7.88
N ALA A 328 28.96 -11.49 8.74
CA ALA A 328 29.71 -12.70 8.41
C ALA A 328 28.81 -13.93 8.12
N LEU A 329 27.53 -13.91 8.53
CA LEU A 329 26.57 -15.01 8.33
C LEU A 329 25.59 -14.80 7.15
N GLY A 330 25.18 -13.56 6.85
CA GLY A 330 24.06 -13.28 5.93
C GLY A 330 23.43 -11.88 6.04
N GLN A 331 22.18 -11.72 5.55
CA GLN A 331 21.48 -10.42 5.35
C GLN A 331 19.94 -10.45 5.60
N ILE A 332 19.36 -9.32 6.04
CA ILE A 332 17.95 -9.12 6.57
C ILE A 332 17.04 -8.43 5.52
N GLU A 333 15.70 -8.68 5.48
CA GLU A 333 14.98 -8.64 4.16
C GLU A 333 13.59 -7.89 3.88
N SER A 334 12.59 -7.56 4.76
CA SER A 334 11.13 -7.29 4.34
C SER A 334 10.26 -6.03 4.79
N THR A 335 9.20 -5.61 3.99
CA THR A 335 7.97 -4.70 4.20
C THR A 335 6.81 -4.84 3.10
N ASN A 336 5.82 -3.91 2.84
CA ASN A 336 4.55 -4.12 2.00
C ASN A 336 3.88 -2.95 1.05
N PRO A 337 2.94 -3.23 0.06
CA PRO A 337 2.28 -2.11 -1.55
C PRO A 337 1.50 -0.75 -1.66
N CYS A 338 1.07 -0.26 -2.89
CA CYS A 338 0.40 1.05 -3.40
C CYS A 338 -0.36 1.06 -4.81
N PHE A 339 -0.73 2.26 -5.38
CA PHE A 339 -0.82 2.53 -6.86
C PHE A 339 -0.25 3.86 -7.49
N ALA A 340 -1.03 4.67 -8.25
CA ALA A 340 -0.63 5.15 -9.60
C ALA A 340 -0.23 6.66 -9.85
N GLY A 341 -0.29 7.11 -11.13
CA GLY A 341 0.42 8.29 -11.69
C GLY A 341 -0.37 9.29 -12.56
N SER A 342 -0.43 9.07 -13.88
CA SER A 342 -1.26 9.83 -14.83
C SER A 342 -2.78 9.61 -14.67
N VAL A 343 -3.15 8.71 -13.76
CA VAL A 343 -4.51 8.50 -13.27
C VAL A 343 -4.93 9.72 -12.45
N ARG A 344 -6.18 10.16 -12.64
CA ARG A 344 -6.77 11.26 -11.88
C ARG A 344 -7.44 10.74 -10.62
N LEU A 345 -6.97 11.22 -9.48
CA LEU A 345 -7.64 11.08 -8.20
C LEU A 345 -8.82 12.04 -8.14
N ALA A 346 -9.97 11.57 -7.63
CA ALA A 346 -11.06 12.48 -7.32
C ALA A 346 -10.75 13.19 -5.99
N THR A 347 -10.62 14.52 -6.03
CA THR A 347 -10.25 15.37 -4.90
C THR A 347 -11.20 16.54 -4.72
N ASP A 348 -11.10 17.22 -3.58
CA ASP A 348 -11.76 18.52 -3.32
C ASP A 348 -11.39 19.62 -4.33
N ARG A 349 -10.27 19.47 -5.04
CA ARG A 349 -9.74 20.40 -6.05
C ARG A 349 -10.02 19.94 -7.49
N GLY A 350 -10.89 18.94 -7.67
CA GLY A 350 -11.26 18.36 -8.98
C GLY A 350 -10.59 17.02 -9.25
N LEU A 351 -10.45 16.68 -10.53
CA LEU A 351 -9.86 15.41 -10.98
C LEU A 351 -8.38 15.62 -11.32
N LEU A 352 -7.53 15.71 -10.29
CA LEU A 352 -6.10 15.94 -10.44
C LEU A 352 -5.32 14.63 -10.57
N THR A 353 -4.30 14.59 -11.41
CA THR A 353 -3.39 13.44 -11.50
C THR A 353 -2.55 13.30 -10.22
N PHE A 354 -2.13 12.07 -9.90
CA PHE A 354 -1.21 11.86 -8.78
C PHE A 354 0.15 12.55 -9.00
N GLU A 355 0.54 12.78 -10.26
CA GLU A 355 1.71 13.57 -10.61
C GLU A 355 1.57 15.05 -10.21
N GLU A 356 0.42 15.68 -10.50
CA GLU A 356 0.12 17.04 -10.05
C GLU A 356 0.07 17.13 -8.52
N LEU A 357 -0.60 16.17 -7.87
CA LEU A 357 -0.75 16.12 -6.41
C LEU A 357 0.59 15.90 -5.67
N PHE A 358 1.53 15.15 -6.25
CA PHE A 358 2.88 14.99 -5.71
C PHE A 358 3.70 16.27 -5.72
N ILE A 359 3.58 17.05 -6.79
CA ILE A 359 4.30 18.32 -6.93
C ILE A 359 3.80 19.34 -5.91
N ASP A 360 2.48 19.35 -5.67
CA ASP A 360 1.77 20.26 -4.78
C ASP A 360 2.16 20.10 -3.29
N LYS A 361 2.34 18.85 -2.82
CA LYS A 361 2.72 18.48 -1.43
C LYS A 361 1.80 18.99 -0.31
N SER A 362 0.78 19.78 -0.60
CA SER A 362 -0.23 20.21 0.38
C SER A 362 -0.97 19.01 0.97
N GLY A 363 -1.63 19.20 2.12
CA GLY A 363 -2.70 18.31 2.54
C GLY A 363 -3.80 18.25 1.46
N ILE A 364 -4.47 17.10 1.34
CA ILE A 364 -5.48 16.85 0.31
C ILE A 364 -6.71 16.16 0.91
N ALA A 365 -7.89 16.48 0.37
CA ALA A 365 -9.10 15.70 0.65
C ALA A 365 -9.49 14.89 -0.60
N VAL A 366 -9.68 13.60 -0.40
CA VAL A 366 -9.87 12.60 -1.46
C VAL A 366 -11.28 12.04 -1.39
N ALA A 367 -11.87 11.75 -2.54
CA ALA A 367 -13.18 11.15 -2.64
C ALA A 367 -13.09 9.64 -2.39
N THR A 368 -13.93 9.14 -1.48
CA THR A 368 -14.08 7.71 -1.19
C THR A 368 -15.55 7.29 -1.31
N ASP A 369 -15.80 6.05 -1.74
CA ASP A 369 -17.15 5.57 -2.05
C ASP A 369 -17.82 5.02 -0.79
N ASN A 370 -19.03 5.51 -0.47
CA ASN A 370 -19.68 5.20 0.80
C ASN A 370 -20.00 3.71 0.99
N ARG A 371 -20.09 2.93 -0.10
CA ARG A 371 -20.33 1.48 -0.03
C ARG A 371 -19.12 0.70 0.50
N VAL A 372 -17.92 1.28 0.49
CA VAL A 372 -16.70 0.63 1.00
C VAL A 372 -16.86 0.25 2.48
N LEU A 373 -17.42 1.14 3.30
CA LEU A 373 -17.65 0.88 4.72
C LEU A 373 -18.57 -0.32 4.94
N ASP A 374 -19.69 -0.38 4.20
CA ASP A 374 -20.65 -1.49 4.26
C ASP A 374 -19.99 -2.83 3.85
N ILE A 375 -19.14 -2.81 2.82
CA ILE A 375 -18.46 -3.99 2.29
C ILE A 375 -17.37 -4.48 3.25
N SER A 376 -16.52 -3.58 3.76
CA SER A 376 -15.48 -3.92 4.73
C SER A 376 -16.06 -4.46 6.03
N ALA A 377 -17.17 -3.89 6.52
CA ALA A 377 -17.89 -4.40 7.70
C ALA A 377 -18.44 -5.82 7.48
N ALA A 378 -19.00 -6.09 6.30
CA ALA A 378 -19.52 -7.42 5.94
C ALA A 378 -18.42 -8.50 5.84
N GLN A 379 -17.17 -8.13 5.55
CA GLN A 379 -16.04 -9.07 5.55
C GLN A 379 -15.52 -9.39 6.95
N THR A 380 -15.69 -8.49 7.92
CA THR A 380 -15.25 -8.70 9.32
C THR A 380 -16.29 -9.36 10.23
N GLY A 381 -17.59 -9.24 9.91
CA GLY A 381 -18.68 -9.82 10.69
C GLY A 381 -19.02 -11.25 10.26
N GLY A 382 -18.57 -12.26 11.00
CA GLY A 382 -18.83 -13.67 10.68
C GLY A 382 -20.32 -14.05 10.63
N ALA A 383 -20.75 -14.62 9.51
CA ALA A 383 -22.00 -15.36 9.24
C ALA A 383 -23.37 -14.70 9.52
N ILE A 384 -23.48 -13.63 10.31
CA ILE A 384 -24.74 -12.95 10.62
C ILE A 384 -24.60 -11.42 10.48
N ALA A 385 -24.13 -10.98 9.30
CA ALA A 385 -24.32 -9.60 8.87
C ALA A 385 -25.63 -9.51 8.07
N VAL A 386 -26.62 -8.85 8.65
CA VAL A 386 -27.89 -8.47 8.00
C VAL A 386 -27.60 -7.84 6.64
N ALA A 387 -28.48 -8.04 5.64
CA ALA A 387 -28.36 -7.46 4.31
C ALA A 387 -28.29 -5.91 4.36
N ALA A 388 -27.09 -5.38 4.53
CA ALA A 388 -26.81 -3.96 4.60
C ALA A 388 -27.24 -3.32 3.28
N ARG A 389 -28.13 -2.33 3.37
CA ARG A 389 -28.50 -1.51 2.21
C ARG A 389 -27.29 -0.66 1.86
N THR A 390 -26.48 -1.14 0.92
CA THR A 390 -25.25 -0.47 0.50
C THR A 390 -25.53 0.97 0.10
N THR A 391 -24.95 1.92 0.84
CA THR A 391 -25.29 3.34 0.69
C THR A 391 -24.50 3.94 -0.46
N THR A 392 -25.15 4.08 -1.62
CA THR A 392 -24.55 4.77 -2.79
C THR A 392 -24.28 6.24 -2.48
N GLY A 393 -23.06 6.68 -2.71
CA GLY A 393 -22.62 8.05 -2.49
C GLY A 393 -21.11 8.18 -2.44
N VAL A 394 -20.64 9.41 -2.35
CA VAL A 394 -19.23 9.78 -2.27
C VAL A 394 -19.07 10.75 -1.10
N SER A 395 -18.00 10.58 -0.33
CA SER A 395 -17.60 11.51 0.73
C SER A 395 -16.14 11.93 0.53
N LEU A 396 -15.80 13.16 0.95
CA LEU A 396 -14.41 13.62 1.00
C LEU A 396 -13.79 13.28 2.35
N ARG A 397 -12.58 12.74 2.36
CA ARG A 397 -11.80 12.37 3.55
C ARG A 397 -10.37 12.87 3.44
N HIS A 398 -9.71 13.13 4.57
CA HIS A 398 -8.32 13.59 4.56
C HIS A 398 -7.38 12.42 4.20
N ALA A 399 -6.41 12.68 3.33
CA ALA A 399 -5.37 11.71 3.01
C ALA A 399 -3.96 12.29 3.16
N VAL A 400 -3.00 11.43 3.43
CA VAL A 400 -1.57 11.77 3.45
C VAL A 400 -1.19 12.34 2.08
N PRO A 401 -0.41 13.45 2.01
CA PRO A 401 0.02 14.01 0.73
C PRO A 401 0.64 12.96 -0.18
N VAL A 402 0.26 13.02 -1.46
CA VAL A 402 0.75 12.11 -2.50
C VAL A 402 2.29 12.20 -2.56
N PHE A 403 3.05 11.13 -2.31
CA PHE A 403 4.53 11.18 -2.20
C PHE A 403 5.29 10.24 -3.16
N LYS A 404 6.58 10.54 -3.43
CA LYS A 404 7.51 9.79 -4.31
C LYS A 404 8.98 10.06 -3.96
N THR A 405 9.81 9.04 -4.23
CA THR A 405 11.29 9.05 -4.22
C THR A 405 11.90 8.22 -5.38
N ARG A 406 11.14 7.93 -6.45
CA ARG A 406 11.25 6.72 -7.31
C ARG A 406 11.02 7.03 -8.83
N LYS A 407 11.11 6.07 -9.82
CA LYS A 407 10.64 6.25 -11.26
C LYS A 407 10.28 4.98 -12.13
N ASP A 408 9.23 5.08 -12.97
CA ASP A 408 8.74 4.40 -14.24
C ASP A 408 8.33 2.87 -14.46
N TRP A 409 7.07 2.41 -14.25
CA TRP A 409 6.61 1.02 -14.56
C TRP A 409 6.11 0.86 -16.01
N PRO A 410 6.33 -0.31 -16.63
CA PRO A 410 5.34 -0.96 -17.49
C PRO A 410 3.98 -1.35 -16.83
N VAL A 411 3.33 -0.43 -16.08
CA VAL A 411 2.03 -0.52 -15.36
C VAL A 411 0.91 -1.23 -16.15
N PHE A 412 -0.19 -1.65 -15.53
CA PHE A 412 -1.33 -2.31 -16.19
C PHE A 412 -2.56 -1.41 -16.26
N MET A 413 -3.21 -1.38 -17.43
CA MET A 413 -4.47 -0.68 -17.67
C MET A 413 -5.65 -1.65 -17.62
N LEU A 414 -6.52 -1.43 -16.65
CA LEU A 414 -7.85 -2.01 -16.52
C LEU A 414 -8.81 -1.24 -17.43
N GLU A 415 -9.27 -1.88 -18.51
CA GLU A 415 -10.40 -1.42 -19.32
C GLU A 415 -11.69 -2.13 -18.86
N THR A 416 -12.74 -1.35 -18.65
CA THR A 416 -14.06 -1.85 -18.21
C THR A 416 -15.04 -2.02 -19.37
N GLU A 417 -16.14 -2.76 -19.19
CA GLU A 417 -17.19 -2.89 -20.23
C GLU A 417 -17.87 -1.55 -20.55
N HIS A 418 -17.88 -0.62 -19.59
CA HIS A 418 -18.31 0.75 -19.82
C HIS A 418 -17.25 1.59 -20.56
N GLY A 419 -15.99 1.16 -20.62
CA GLY A 419 -14.91 1.80 -21.38
C GLY A 419 -14.06 2.82 -20.61
N PHE A 420 -14.32 2.98 -19.29
CA PHE A 420 -13.37 3.59 -18.37
C PHE A 420 -12.05 2.81 -18.39
N GLU A 421 -10.94 3.54 -18.31
CA GLU A 421 -9.58 3.01 -18.20
C GLU A 421 -8.92 3.56 -16.92
N VAL A 422 -8.37 2.68 -16.07
CA VAL A 422 -7.48 3.06 -14.95
C VAL A 422 -6.18 2.28 -15.06
N THR A 423 -5.06 2.91 -14.71
CA THR A 423 -3.71 2.35 -14.86
C THR A 423 -3.03 2.24 -13.51
N ALA A 424 -2.35 1.13 -13.22
CA ALA A 424 -1.85 0.83 -11.87
C ALA A 424 -0.66 -0.15 -11.87
N THR A 425 -0.28 -0.56 -10.67
CA THR A 425 0.09 -1.93 -10.25
C THR A 425 -0.48 -3.07 -11.12
N GLU A 426 -0.16 -4.34 -10.82
CA GLU A 426 -1.19 -5.37 -11.01
C GLU A 426 -1.58 -6.20 -9.79
N ASP A 427 -0.89 -6.13 -8.64
CA ASP A 427 -1.50 -6.60 -7.39
C ASP A 427 -2.70 -5.76 -6.93
N HIS A 428 -2.95 -4.60 -7.54
CA HIS A 428 -3.93 -3.59 -7.11
C HIS A 428 -5.26 -4.18 -6.60
N LYS A 429 -5.52 -4.06 -5.30
CA LYS A 429 -6.84 -4.30 -4.68
C LYS A 429 -7.83 -3.22 -5.07
N PHE A 430 -8.74 -3.55 -5.99
CA PHE A 430 -9.91 -2.74 -6.28
C PHE A 430 -11.12 -3.25 -5.50
N PHE A 431 -11.98 -2.34 -5.06
CA PHE A 431 -13.25 -2.73 -4.44
C PHE A 431 -14.24 -3.30 -5.46
N THR A 432 -14.86 -4.40 -5.08
CA THR A 432 -15.97 -5.08 -5.74
C THR A 432 -17.14 -5.19 -4.74
N PRO A 433 -18.36 -5.55 -5.17
CA PRO A 433 -19.48 -5.74 -4.26
C PRO A 433 -19.26 -6.77 -3.13
N ASN A 434 -18.24 -7.63 -3.24
CA ASN A 434 -17.96 -8.73 -2.31
C ASN A 434 -16.65 -8.55 -1.51
N GLY A 435 -15.94 -7.43 -1.69
CA GLY A 435 -14.62 -7.20 -1.10
C GLY A 435 -13.60 -6.65 -2.09
N THR A 436 -12.33 -6.60 -1.67
CA THR A 436 -11.22 -6.21 -2.55
C THR A 436 -10.77 -7.39 -3.43
N ILE A 437 -10.71 -7.17 -4.75
CA ILE A 437 -10.25 -8.15 -5.76
C ILE A 437 -9.07 -7.55 -6.52
N GLU A 438 -8.04 -8.37 -6.73
CA GLU A 438 -6.70 -7.97 -7.18
C GLU A 438 -6.57 -8.02 -8.72
N LEU A 439 -5.73 -7.15 -9.30
CA LEU A 439 -5.85 -6.65 -10.69
C LEU A 439 -5.52 -7.62 -11.88
N LYS A 440 -5.48 -8.95 -11.72
CA LYS A 440 -5.38 -9.92 -12.85
C LYS A 440 -6.32 -11.12 -12.79
N ASP A 441 -6.68 -11.59 -11.59
CA ASP A 441 -7.86 -12.48 -11.44
C ASP A 441 -9.13 -11.71 -11.07
N LEU A 442 -9.07 -10.36 -11.01
CA LEU A 442 -10.01 -9.54 -11.77
C LEU A 442 -9.98 -9.99 -13.24
N LYS A 443 -10.90 -10.89 -13.58
CA LYS A 443 -11.08 -11.44 -14.92
C LYS A 443 -12.07 -10.61 -15.72
N PRO A 444 -12.00 -10.59 -17.06
CA PRO A 444 -13.09 -10.11 -17.90
C PRO A 444 -14.44 -10.71 -17.47
N GLY A 445 -15.39 -9.84 -17.15
CA GLY A 445 -16.68 -10.20 -16.56
C GLY A 445 -16.82 -9.89 -15.06
N ASP A 446 -15.74 -9.72 -14.30
CA ASP A 446 -15.84 -9.53 -12.84
C ASP A 446 -16.42 -8.16 -12.45
N PRO A 447 -17.32 -8.09 -11.45
CA PRO A 447 -17.97 -6.86 -11.04
C PRO A 447 -17.02 -5.99 -10.23
N ILE A 448 -16.86 -4.74 -10.62
CA ILE A 448 -15.96 -3.78 -9.99
C ILE A 448 -16.67 -2.45 -9.77
N LEU A 449 -16.46 -1.84 -8.59
CA LEU A 449 -17.16 -0.62 -8.20
C LEU A 449 -16.67 0.56 -9.04
N ILE A 450 -17.63 1.34 -9.55
CA ILE A 450 -17.38 2.70 -10.02
C ILE A 450 -18.06 3.70 -9.09
N GLN A 451 -17.52 4.91 -9.00
CA GLN A 451 -18.00 6.01 -8.16
C GLN A 451 -19.54 6.12 -8.13
N SER A 452 -20.15 5.96 -6.95
CA SER A 452 -21.61 5.85 -6.80
C SER A 452 -22.37 7.15 -6.54
N GLY A 453 -21.78 8.29 -6.90
CA GLY A 453 -22.41 9.59 -6.74
C GLY A 453 -21.61 10.72 -7.40
N PRO A 454 -22.10 11.97 -7.28
CA PRO A 454 -21.33 13.14 -7.68
C PRO A 454 -20.08 13.26 -6.81
N GLY A 455 -18.94 13.50 -7.43
CA GLY A 455 -17.70 13.81 -6.71
C GLY A 455 -17.61 15.31 -6.41
N ALA A 456 -16.44 15.73 -5.97
CA ALA A 456 -16.15 17.12 -5.71
C ALA A 456 -15.67 17.86 -6.97
N TRP A 457 -15.79 19.19 -6.93
CA TRP A 457 -15.35 20.12 -7.96
C TRP A 457 -14.58 21.25 -7.30
N ASN A 458 -13.58 21.80 -7.99
CA ASN A 458 -12.79 22.90 -7.47
C ASN A 458 -13.68 24.11 -7.14
N ARG A 459 -13.41 24.74 -6.00
CA ARG A 459 -14.08 25.97 -5.55
C ARG A 459 -13.34 27.23 -5.99
N ASN A 460 -12.12 27.12 -6.51
CA ASN A 460 -11.39 28.23 -7.11
C ASN A 460 -11.88 28.51 -8.54
N TYR A 461 -12.38 29.72 -8.77
CA TYR A 461 -12.87 30.18 -10.07
C TYR A 461 -11.81 30.89 -10.91
N ASP A 462 -10.62 31.17 -10.41
CA ASP A 462 -9.61 31.92 -11.16
C ASP A 462 -8.97 31.05 -12.25
N LEU A 463 -8.69 31.65 -13.41
CA LEU A 463 -8.04 30.98 -14.54
C LEU A 463 -6.52 30.88 -14.33
N PRO A 464 -5.85 29.89 -14.94
CA PRO A 464 -4.39 29.83 -14.99
C PRO A 464 -3.77 31.14 -15.49
N PRO A 465 -2.63 31.59 -14.93
CA PRO A 465 -1.98 32.83 -15.37
C PRO A 465 -1.62 32.80 -16.86
N PHE A 466 -2.11 33.80 -17.62
CA PHE A 466 -1.83 33.93 -19.04
C PHE A 466 -1.11 35.25 -19.34
N ILE A 467 0.05 35.16 -20.01
CA ILE A 467 0.81 36.31 -20.50
C ILE A 467 0.46 36.52 -21.97
N ALA A 468 -0.23 37.63 -22.27
CA ALA A 468 -0.64 37.96 -23.63
C ALA A 468 0.55 38.34 -24.54
N GLU A 469 0.55 37.86 -25.79
CA GLU A 469 1.52 38.26 -26.81
C GLU A 469 1.47 39.77 -27.10
N ASN A 470 2.56 40.36 -27.62
CA ASN A 470 2.69 41.81 -27.84
C ASN A 470 1.49 42.46 -28.56
N LYS A 471 0.87 41.79 -29.54
CA LYS A 471 -0.32 42.31 -30.25
C LYS A 471 -1.58 42.30 -29.40
N LEU A 472 -1.81 41.23 -28.64
CA LEU A 472 -2.97 41.07 -27.78
C LEU A 472 -2.84 41.93 -26.51
N LYS A 473 -1.62 42.05 -25.98
CA LYS A 473 -1.23 42.97 -24.91
C LYS A 473 -1.51 44.42 -25.32
N ALA A 474 -1.03 44.88 -26.48
CA ALA A 474 -1.28 46.24 -26.96
C ALA A 474 -2.78 46.52 -27.19
N ARG A 475 -3.59 45.51 -27.54
CA ARG A 475 -5.06 45.64 -27.63
C ARG A 475 -5.71 45.75 -26.24
N ALA A 476 -5.26 44.95 -25.28
CA ALA A 476 -5.73 45.03 -23.90
C ALA A 476 -5.37 46.36 -23.23
N GLU A 477 -4.17 46.89 -23.49
CA GLU A 477 -3.71 48.21 -23.03
C GLU A 477 -4.55 49.37 -23.63
N ARG A 478 -5.06 49.22 -24.86
CA ARG A 478 -6.04 50.16 -25.45
C ARG A 478 -7.49 49.91 -25.05
N GLY A 479 -7.77 48.93 -24.19
CA GLY A 479 -9.14 48.55 -23.80
C GLY A 479 -9.96 47.81 -24.88
N GLU A 480 -9.34 47.47 -26.01
CA GLU A 480 -9.98 46.80 -27.16
C GLU A 480 -10.19 45.29 -26.93
N ALA A 481 -9.58 44.71 -25.89
CA ALA A 481 -9.62 43.29 -25.57
C ALA A 481 -9.66 43.06 -24.06
N ARG A 482 -10.65 42.29 -23.56
CA ARG A 482 -10.76 41.93 -22.14
C ARG A 482 -10.88 40.42 -21.97
N LEU A 483 -9.73 39.74 -21.95
CA LEU A 483 -9.66 38.30 -21.65
C LEU A 483 -10.31 37.98 -20.30
N PRO A 484 -11.03 36.85 -20.17
CA PRO A 484 -11.56 36.41 -18.90
C PRO A 484 -10.42 36.08 -17.93
N LYS A 485 -10.61 36.41 -16.65
CA LYS A 485 -9.70 36.02 -15.55
C LYS A 485 -10.28 34.90 -14.67
N LYS A 486 -11.53 34.50 -14.93
CA LYS A 486 -12.25 33.48 -14.18
C LYS A 486 -12.96 32.51 -15.12
N TRP A 487 -13.12 31.28 -14.65
CA TRP A 487 -13.97 30.25 -15.25
C TRP A 487 -15.43 30.71 -15.30
N SER A 488 -16.08 30.41 -16.42
CA SER A 488 -17.52 30.61 -16.60
C SER A 488 -18.10 29.49 -17.48
N ARG A 489 -19.42 29.37 -17.48
CA ARG A 489 -20.13 28.39 -18.32
C ARG A 489 -19.91 28.66 -19.81
N GLU A 490 -19.90 29.93 -20.21
CA GLU A 490 -19.70 30.38 -21.60
C GLU A 490 -18.28 30.10 -22.10
N LEU A 491 -17.26 30.19 -21.24
CA LEU A 491 -15.90 29.77 -21.57
C LEU A 491 -15.83 28.26 -21.76
N GLY A 492 -16.48 27.49 -20.88
CA GLY A 492 -16.68 26.05 -21.05
C GLY A 492 -17.34 25.73 -22.39
N GLU A 493 -18.46 26.38 -22.72
CA GLU A 493 -19.18 26.20 -23.97
C GLU A 493 -18.33 26.50 -25.21
N LEU A 494 -17.52 27.57 -25.21
CA LEU A 494 -16.61 27.85 -26.32
C LEU A 494 -15.55 26.75 -26.44
N LEU A 495 -14.95 26.32 -25.34
CA LEU A 495 -13.97 25.22 -25.34
C LEU A 495 -14.58 23.93 -25.90
N GLY A 496 -15.83 23.62 -25.53
CA GLY A 496 -16.57 22.46 -26.03
C GLY A 496 -16.89 22.58 -27.52
N TRP A 497 -17.30 23.77 -27.98
CA TRP A 497 -17.58 24.02 -29.40
C TRP A 497 -16.34 23.92 -30.28
N VAL A 498 -15.22 24.53 -29.84
CA VAL A 498 -13.92 24.43 -30.54
C VAL A 498 -13.45 22.96 -30.59
N THR A 499 -13.74 22.19 -29.54
CA THR A 499 -13.40 20.76 -29.46
C THR A 499 -14.28 19.88 -30.35
N GLY A 500 -15.56 20.19 -30.50
CA GLY A 500 -16.46 19.54 -31.47
C GLY A 500 -16.22 20.07 -32.89
N ASP A 501 -17.12 20.98 -33.33
CA ASP A 501 -17.17 21.59 -34.67
C ASP A 501 -16.11 22.68 -34.93
N GLY A 502 -15.01 22.71 -34.19
CA GLY A 502 -13.87 23.61 -34.39
C GLY A 502 -12.57 22.94 -34.82
N TRP A 503 -11.62 23.74 -35.30
CA TRP A 503 -10.27 23.30 -35.62
C TRP A 503 -9.23 24.41 -35.39
N VAL A 504 -7.98 24.01 -35.21
CA VAL A 504 -6.82 24.91 -35.16
C VAL A 504 -5.91 24.63 -36.36
N SER A 505 -5.31 25.67 -36.93
CA SER A 505 -4.62 25.63 -38.22
C SER A 505 -3.41 26.55 -38.30
N GLU A 506 -2.52 26.26 -39.25
CA GLU A 506 -1.08 26.51 -39.16
C GLU A 506 -0.55 27.12 -40.46
N GLU A 507 -0.77 28.43 -40.66
CA GLU A 507 -0.32 29.16 -41.84
C GLU A 507 1.16 29.58 -41.67
N LYS A 508 2.09 28.66 -41.97
CA LYS A 508 3.55 28.89 -41.94
C LYS A 508 4.07 29.40 -43.30
N PRO A 509 4.43 30.70 -43.46
CA PRO A 509 4.81 31.27 -44.76
C PRO A 509 6.32 31.22 -45.01
N GLN A 510 6.74 31.01 -46.26
CA GLN A 510 8.13 31.20 -46.66
C GLN A 510 8.60 32.63 -46.34
N GLY A 511 9.82 32.76 -45.80
CA GLY A 511 10.40 34.06 -45.43
C GLY A 511 9.97 34.63 -44.07
N ARG A 512 9.18 33.90 -43.24
CA ARG A 512 8.89 34.29 -41.85
C ARG A 512 9.31 33.19 -40.87
N HIS A 513 9.97 33.59 -39.78
CA HIS A 513 10.30 32.71 -38.65
C HIS A 513 9.11 32.46 -37.70
N VAL A 514 8.05 33.27 -37.80
CA VAL A 514 6.87 33.21 -36.93
C VAL A 514 5.68 32.57 -37.68
N PRO A 515 5.08 31.48 -37.19
CA PRO A 515 3.86 30.89 -37.75
C PRO A 515 2.64 31.82 -37.57
N ASN A 516 1.73 31.84 -38.55
CA ASN A 516 0.37 32.31 -38.28
C ASN A 516 -0.46 31.13 -37.74
N TYR A 517 -1.21 31.38 -36.66
CA TYR A 517 -2.18 30.43 -36.12
C TYR A 517 -3.61 30.93 -36.36
N THR A 518 -4.49 30.03 -36.77
CA THR A 518 -5.90 30.33 -37.09
C THR A 518 -6.82 29.31 -36.44
N ILE A 519 -7.83 29.78 -35.70
CA ILE A 519 -8.94 28.98 -35.17
C ILE A 519 -10.12 29.12 -36.12
N GLY A 520 -10.73 28.00 -36.48
CA GLY A 520 -11.98 27.94 -37.22
C GLY A 520 -13.10 27.31 -36.39
N LEU A 521 -14.33 27.81 -36.56
CA LEU A 521 -15.57 27.28 -35.98
C LEU A 521 -16.59 27.06 -37.10
N MET A 522 -17.19 25.88 -37.17
CA MET A 522 -18.26 25.55 -38.12
C MET A 522 -19.64 25.53 -37.44
N TYR A 523 -20.68 25.81 -38.23
CA TYR A 523 -22.08 25.86 -37.78
C TYR A 523 -23.03 25.33 -38.86
N GLY A 524 -23.98 24.49 -38.45
CA GLY A 524 -25.13 24.05 -39.25
C GLY A 524 -26.28 25.08 -39.27
N ASP A 525 -27.42 24.71 -39.84
CA ASP A 525 -28.54 25.63 -40.10
C ASP A 525 -29.32 26.09 -38.85
N GLU A 526 -29.34 25.32 -37.76
CA GLU A 526 -29.89 25.75 -36.45
C GLU A 526 -28.81 26.55 -35.69
N GLU A 527 -27.59 26.01 -35.64
CA GLU A 527 -26.46 26.52 -34.89
C GLU A 527 -26.04 27.92 -35.38
N LYS A 528 -26.04 28.17 -36.70
CA LYS A 528 -25.63 29.46 -37.27
C LYS A 528 -26.55 30.63 -36.90
N LYS A 529 -27.78 30.35 -36.45
CA LYS A 529 -28.76 31.37 -36.01
C LYS A 529 -28.57 31.76 -34.54
N ILE A 530 -27.98 30.89 -33.71
CA ILE A 530 -27.95 31.02 -32.25
C ILE A 530 -26.51 31.06 -31.71
N LEU A 531 -25.69 30.08 -32.10
CA LEU A 531 -24.34 29.87 -31.55
C LEU A 531 -23.29 30.72 -32.27
N ALA A 532 -23.38 30.88 -33.60
CA ALA A 532 -22.42 31.69 -34.36
C ALA A 532 -22.41 33.19 -33.93
N PRO A 533 -23.57 33.86 -33.70
CA PRO A 533 -23.57 35.21 -33.15
C PRO A 533 -23.06 35.26 -31.70
N LYS A 534 -23.45 34.29 -30.87
CA LYS A 534 -23.02 34.20 -29.45
C LYS A 534 -21.50 34.09 -29.31
N PHE A 535 -20.88 33.12 -30.01
CA PHE A 535 -19.44 32.94 -29.92
C PHE A 535 -18.65 34.09 -30.54
N ARG A 536 -19.14 34.68 -31.64
CA ARG A 536 -18.52 35.88 -32.22
C ARG A 536 -18.56 37.09 -31.28
N ALA A 537 -19.67 37.30 -30.57
CA ALA A 537 -19.77 38.35 -29.56
C ALA A 537 -18.78 38.13 -28.40
N LEU A 538 -18.69 36.91 -27.86
CA LEU A 538 -17.74 36.54 -26.81
C LEU A 538 -16.28 36.74 -27.26
N ILE A 539 -15.93 36.25 -28.45
CA ILE A 539 -14.56 36.37 -28.98
C ILE A 539 -14.19 37.85 -29.24
N LYS A 540 -15.12 38.64 -29.79
CA LYS A 540 -14.93 40.08 -29.98
C LYS A 540 -14.72 40.79 -28.64
N GLN A 541 -15.49 40.46 -27.61
CA GLN A 541 -15.32 41.00 -26.25
C GLN A 541 -13.95 40.64 -25.65
N TRP A 542 -13.49 39.40 -25.82
CA TRP A 542 -12.25 38.93 -25.19
C TRP A 542 -10.98 39.38 -25.92
N THR A 543 -11.02 39.52 -27.24
CA THR A 543 -9.81 39.68 -28.09
C THR A 543 -9.82 40.90 -29.01
N GLY A 544 -10.96 41.61 -29.12
CA GLY A 544 -11.19 42.66 -30.11
C GLY A 544 -11.17 42.16 -31.56
N LEU A 545 -11.25 40.85 -31.80
CA LEU A 545 -11.27 40.25 -33.14
C LEU A 545 -12.71 40.04 -33.60
N GLU A 546 -13.07 40.60 -34.76
CA GLU A 546 -14.39 40.36 -35.35
C GLU A 546 -14.49 39.00 -36.08
N GLY A 547 -13.35 38.42 -36.43
CA GLY A 547 -13.23 37.24 -37.28
C GLY A 547 -13.62 37.52 -38.74
N SER A 548 -13.38 36.54 -39.61
CA SER A 548 -13.94 36.50 -40.97
C SER A 548 -14.95 35.37 -41.09
N GLU A 549 -16.01 35.57 -41.88
CA GLU A 549 -17.06 34.58 -42.12
C GLU A 549 -17.07 34.14 -43.59
N ILE A 550 -17.29 32.84 -43.81
CA ILE A 550 -17.47 32.25 -45.14
C ILE A 550 -18.60 31.20 -45.04
N ASP A 551 -19.71 31.39 -45.75
CA ASP A 551 -20.67 30.31 -45.97
C ASP A 551 -20.20 29.44 -47.15
N ARG A 552 -20.20 28.12 -46.97
CA ARG A 552 -19.91 27.15 -48.03
C ARG A 552 -21.06 26.17 -48.18
N ASN A 553 -22.03 26.60 -48.98
CA ASN A 553 -23.21 25.84 -49.41
C ASN A 553 -24.00 25.27 -48.22
N GLY A 554 -24.32 26.15 -47.25
CA GLY A 554 -25.17 25.92 -46.08
C GLY A 554 -24.42 26.03 -44.76
N THR A 555 -23.17 25.60 -44.72
CA THR A 555 -22.33 25.61 -43.51
C THR A 555 -21.61 26.94 -43.37
N LEU A 556 -21.83 27.64 -42.26
CA LEU A 556 -21.11 28.86 -41.91
C LEU A 556 -19.80 28.51 -41.22
N ALA A 557 -18.69 29.07 -41.69
CA ALA A 557 -17.38 28.97 -41.06
C ALA A 557 -16.89 30.36 -40.58
N GLN A 558 -16.56 30.48 -39.29
CA GLN A 558 -15.91 31.66 -38.70
C GLN A 558 -14.43 31.39 -38.47
N TYR A 559 -13.57 32.36 -38.76
CA TYR A 559 -12.11 32.24 -38.64
C TYR A 559 -11.51 33.38 -37.80
N TYR A 560 -10.61 33.06 -36.87
CA TYR A 560 -9.95 34.01 -35.96
C TYR A 560 -8.44 33.75 -35.92
N LYS A 561 -7.62 34.81 -36.05
CA LYS A 561 -6.15 34.70 -36.13
C LYS A 561 -5.43 35.11 -34.84
N SER A 562 -4.32 34.43 -34.55
CA SER A 562 -3.30 34.73 -33.54
C SER A 562 -3.79 34.88 -32.09
N GLY A 563 -4.44 35.99 -31.73
CA GLY A 563 -4.70 36.34 -30.33
C GLY A 563 -5.61 35.36 -29.59
N LEU A 564 -6.70 34.91 -30.23
CA LEU A 564 -7.57 33.88 -29.65
C LEU A 564 -6.85 32.53 -29.51
N TYR A 565 -5.96 32.20 -30.44
CA TYR A 565 -5.23 30.93 -30.42
C TYR A 565 -4.36 30.82 -29.18
N TYR A 566 -3.52 31.82 -28.88
CA TYR A 566 -2.62 31.74 -27.73
C TYR A 566 -3.37 31.60 -26.39
N PHE A 567 -4.51 32.29 -26.24
CA PHE A 567 -5.35 32.19 -25.05
C PHE A 567 -6.01 30.79 -24.92
N LEU A 568 -6.64 30.27 -25.98
CA LEU A 568 -7.24 28.94 -25.90
C LEU A 568 -6.19 27.82 -25.80
N ASN A 569 -5.01 28.02 -26.42
CA ASN A 569 -3.84 27.14 -26.29
C ASN A 569 -3.36 27.06 -24.84
N SER A 570 -3.32 28.16 -24.08
CA SER A 570 -2.93 28.12 -22.66
C SER A 570 -3.93 27.37 -21.77
N LEU A 571 -5.17 27.19 -22.23
CA LEU A 571 -6.18 26.36 -21.55
C LEU A 571 -6.18 24.89 -22.03
N GLY A 572 -5.34 24.55 -23.02
CA GLY A 572 -5.16 23.21 -23.56
C GLY A 572 -5.70 22.98 -24.98
N VAL A 573 -6.26 23.99 -25.66
CA VAL A 573 -6.80 23.85 -27.03
C VAL A 573 -5.72 24.09 -28.08
N HIS A 574 -5.03 23.03 -28.49
CA HIS A 574 -3.86 23.12 -29.36
C HIS A 574 -3.76 22.05 -30.47
N GLU A 575 -4.55 20.99 -30.41
CA GLU A 575 -4.43 19.85 -31.33
C GLU A 575 -5.20 20.06 -32.65
N LYS A 576 -4.49 19.90 -33.76
CA LYS A 576 -5.00 20.06 -35.14
C LYS A 576 -5.56 18.76 -35.73
N ASP A 577 -5.10 17.59 -35.28
CA ASP A 577 -5.63 16.31 -35.73
C ASP A 577 -6.86 15.92 -34.90
N GLY A 578 -8.04 15.88 -35.55
CA GLY A 578 -9.29 15.48 -34.91
C GLY A 578 -9.25 14.12 -34.21
N ARG A 579 -8.34 13.22 -34.58
CA ARG A 579 -8.15 11.89 -33.94
C ARG A 579 -7.39 11.96 -32.62
N ARG A 580 -6.75 13.10 -32.31
CA ARG A 580 -5.91 13.32 -31.13
C ARG A 580 -6.51 14.31 -30.13
N LYS A 581 -7.62 14.98 -30.47
CA LYS A 581 -8.37 15.89 -29.57
C LYS A 581 -8.62 15.23 -28.20
N ARG A 582 -8.61 16.06 -27.15
CA ARG A 582 -8.78 15.71 -25.72
C ARG A 582 -9.70 16.74 -25.05
N VAL A 583 -10.12 16.49 -23.82
CA VAL A 583 -10.59 17.58 -22.95
C VAL A 583 -9.43 18.55 -22.71
N PRO A 584 -9.63 19.88 -22.86
CA PRO A 584 -8.62 20.89 -22.52
C PRO A 584 -8.13 20.76 -21.07
N GLU A 585 -6.81 20.68 -20.88
CA GLU A 585 -6.20 20.28 -19.60
C GLU A 585 -6.66 21.13 -18.41
N ALA A 586 -6.85 22.44 -18.60
CA ALA A 586 -7.27 23.33 -17.52
C ALA A 586 -8.69 23.04 -16.97
N LEU A 587 -9.52 22.26 -17.67
CA LEU A 587 -10.87 21.89 -17.21
C LEU A 587 -10.87 20.82 -16.10
N TRP A 588 -9.79 20.05 -15.92
CA TRP A 588 -9.74 18.99 -14.89
C TRP A 588 -9.75 19.53 -13.45
N SER A 589 -9.22 20.74 -13.27
CA SER A 589 -9.24 21.51 -12.03
C SER A 589 -10.25 22.67 -12.06
N ALA A 590 -11.17 22.71 -13.02
CA ALA A 590 -12.14 23.80 -13.14
C ALA A 590 -13.39 23.60 -12.25
N PRO A 591 -14.09 24.69 -11.89
CA PRO A 591 -15.40 24.62 -11.25
C PRO A 591 -16.45 23.93 -12.14
N ARG A 592 -17.42 23.30 -11.47
CA ARG A 592 -18.53 22.53 -12.08
C ARG A 592 -19.16 23.20 -13.31
N GLU A 593 -19.53 24.47 -13.22
CA GLU A 593 -20.28 25.15 -14.30
C GLU A 593 -19.49 25.31 -15.61
N ALA A 594 -18.16 25.44 -15.55
CA ALA A 594 -17.33 25.45 -16.76
C ALA A 594 -17.29 24.07 -17.43
N VAL A 595 -17.23 23.01 -16.62
CA VAL A 595 -17.28 21.62 -17.09
C VAL A 595 -18.64 21.30 -17.71
N LEU A 596 -19.75 21.72 -17.09
CA LEU A 596 -21.11 21.54 -17.65
C LEU A 596 -21.29 22.28 -18.96
N GLY A 597 -20.77 23.51 -19.08
CA GLY A 597 -20.77 24.27 -20.33
C GLY A 597 -20.02 23.55 -21.46
N PHE A 598 -18.82 23.03 -21.15
CA PHE A 598 -18.03 22.23 -22.08
C PHE A 598 -18.79 20.99 -22.57
N LEU A 599 -19.36 20.22 -21.65
CA LEU A 599 -20.13 19.01 -21.97
C LEU A 599 -21.35 19.35 -22.83
N SER A 600 -22.10 20.40 -22.49
CA SER A 600 -23.29 20.81 -23.24
C SER A 600 -22.96 21.21 -24.68
N ALA A 601 -21.90 22.00 -24.89
CA ALA A 601 -21.45 22.38 -26.22
C ALA A 601 -20.95 21.18 -27.03
N LEU A 602 -20.12 20.31 -26.45
CA LEU A 602 -19.57 19.12 -27.13
C LEU A 602 -20.68 18.14 -27.58
N PHE A 603 -21.67 17.88 -26.72
CA PHE A 603 -22.86 17.08 -27.10
C PHE A 603 -23.80 17.83 -28.05
N THR A 604 -23.75 19.15 -28.12
CA THR A 604 -24.54 19.92 -29.09
C THR A 604 -23.92 19.88 -30.49
N ALA A 605 -22.59 19.89 -30.60
CA ALA A 605 -21.87 19.63 -31.86
C ALA A 605 -22.03 18.15 -32.29
N ASP A 606 -21.17 17.27 -31.74
CA ASP A 606 -21.00 15.88 -32.17
C ASP A 606 -22.09 14.91 -31.67
N GLY A 607 -22.98 15.35 -30.79
CA GLY A 607 -23.95 14.49 -30.12
C GLY A 607 -25.24 14.24 -30.90
N THR A 608 -25.87 13.10 -30.65
CA THR A 608 -27.13 12.65 -31.29
C THR A 608 -28.09 12.04 -30.27
N VAL A 609 -29.40 12.14 -30.56
CA VAL A 609 -30.46 11.52 -29.75
C VAL A 609 -31.15 10.45 -30.59
N ASN A 610 -30.96 9.19 -30.20
CA ASN A 610 -31.48 8.02 -30.90
C ASN A 610 -32.66 7.42 -30.12
N ILE A 611 -33.82 7.34 -30.76
CA ILE A 611 -35.07 6.80 -30.22
C ILE A 611 -35.55 5.68 -31.14
N SER A 612 -35.77 4.49 -30.57
CA SER A 612 -36.43 3.37 -31.25
C SER A 612 -37.80 3.16 -30.63
N ARG A 613 -38.87 3.48 -31.40
CA ARG A 613 -40.26 3.27 -30.97
C ARG A 613 -40.59 1.77 -30.88
N ARG A 614 -40.04 0.92 -31.77
CA ARG A 614 -40.33 -0.53 -31.83
C ARG A 614 -39.95 -1.31 -30.57
N VAL A 615 -38.89 -0.90 -29.88
CA VAL A 615 -38.40 -1.54 -28.64
C VAL A 615 -38.41 -0.58 -27.44
N HIS A 616 -39.17 0.53 -27.54
CA HIS A 616 -39.29 1.58 -26.52
C HIS A 616 -37.96 1.95 -25.83
N TYR A 617 -36.93 2.24 -26.64
CA TYR A 617 -35.57 2.52 -26.18
C TYR A 617 -35.07 3.89 -26.66
N SER A 618 -34.39 4.63 -25.78
CA SER A 618 -33.74 5.89 -26.11
C SER A 618 -32.33 5.98 -25.52
N SER A 619 -31.46 6.66 -26.26
CA SER A 619 -30.05 6.89 -25.90
C SER A 619 -29.58 8.26 -26.40
N ILE A 620 -28.82 8.95 -25.56
CA ILE A 620 -28.03 10.13 -25.97
C ILE A 620 -26.63 9.62 -26.30
N ARG A 621 -26.06 10.06 -27.43
CA ARG A 621 -24.79 9.53 -27.93
C ARG A 621 -23.85 10.64 -28.37
N LEU A 622 -22.55 10.43 -28.24
CA LEU A 622 -21.49 11.32 -28.72
C LEU A 622 -20.50 10.50 -29.54
N ALA A 623 -20.38 10.77 -30.84
CA ALA A 623 -19.58 9.95 -31.75
C ALA A 623 -18.39 10.73 -32.30
N ASN A 624 -17.16 10.29 -32.01
CA ASN A 624 -15.94 10.99 -32.39
C ASN A 624 -14.84 9.99 -32.82
N SER A 625 -13.85 10.47 -33.57
CA SER A 625 -12.69 9.68 -34.03
C SER A 625 -11.57 9.59 -33.00
N SER A 626 -11.52 10.51 -32.02
CA SER A 626 -10.66 10.40 -30.85
C SER A 626 -11.34 9.54 -29.77
N LYS A 627 -10.80 8.32 -29.52
CA LYS A 627 -11.21 7.50 -28.36
C LYS A 627 -11.02 8.30 -27.06
N LYS A 628 -9.88 9.00 -26.95
CA LYS A 628 -9.45 9.65 -25.72
C LYS A 628 -10.31 10.86 -25.34
N LEU A 629 -10.79 11.66 -26.30
CA LEU A 629 -11.79 12.71 -26.02
C LEU A 629 -13.06 12.14 -25.36
N LEU A 630 -13.55 11.01 -25.86
CA LEU A 630 -14.75 10.37 -25.31
C LEU A 630 -14.51 9.76 -23.92
N GLN A 631 -13.30 9.26 -23.65
CA GLN A 631 -12.91 8.74 -22.34
C GLN A 631 -12.74 9.87 -21.32
N ASP A 632 -12.13 10.98 -21.71
CA ASP A 632 -12.03 12.18 -20.87
C ASP A 632 -13.45 12.69 -20.52
N THR A 633 -14.31 12.80 -21.53
CA THR A 633 -15.72 13.19 -21.40
C THR A 633 -16.48 12.26 -20.46
N GLN A 634 -16.23 10.94 -20.55
CA GLN A 634 -16.83 9.92 -19.68
C GLN A 634 -16.44 10.08 -18.20
N LEU A 635 -15.20 10.50 -17.89
CA LEU A 635 -14.78 10.78 -16.51
C LEU A 635 -15.47 12.04 -15.95
N LEU A 636 -15.61 13.10 -16.74
CA LEU A 636 -16.33 14.30 -16.34
C LEU A 636 -17.83 14.01 -16.08
N LEU A 637 -18.45 13.17 -16.92
CA LEU A 637 -19.82 12.69 -16.72
C LEU A 637 -19.93 11.86 -15.43
N LEU A 638 -19.00 10.95 -15.17
CA LEU A 638 -19.01 10.14 -13.94
C LEU A 638 -18.78 10.99 -12.68
N ASN A 639 -17.97 12.05 -12.74
CA ASN A 639 -17.81 12.96 -11.61
C ASN A 639 -19.09 13.77 -11.32
N GLU A 640 -19.94 14.00 -12.34
CA GLU A 640 -21.31 14.49 -12.15
C GLU A 640 -22.32 13.37 -11.83
N GLY A 641 -21.88 12.13 -11.57
CA GLY A 641 -22.75 11.00 -11.25
C GLY A 641 -23.58 10.47 -12.43
N ILE A 642 -23.11 10.64 -13.66
CA ILE A 642 -23.74 10.18 -14.91
C ILE A 642 -22.89 9.05 -15.50
N VAL A 643 -23.39 7.82 -15.44
CA VAL A 643 -22.70 6.67 -16.07
C VAL A 643 -23.00 6.62 -17.58
N SER A 644 -21.94 6.44 -18.38
CA SER A 644 -21.97 6.29 -19.83
C SER A 644 -21.15 5.09 -20.28
N GLN A 645 -21.46 4.52 -21.45
CA GLN A 645 -20.76 3.37 -22.04
C GLN A 645 -20.13 3.71 -23.40
N LEU A 646 -18.86 3.38 -23.59
CA LEU A 646 -18.09 3.64 -24.80
C LEU A 646 -18.01 2.42 -25.71
N TYR A 647 -18.35 2.60 -26.99
CA TYR A 647 -18.28 1.56 -28.02
C TYR A 647 -17.36 1.94 -29.16
N LEU A 648 -16.77 0.92 -29.82
CA LEU A 648 -16.22 1.06 -31.16
C LEU A 648 -17.38 1.03 -32.16
N ARG A 649 -17.73 2.19 -32.72
CA ARG A 649 -18.85 2.34 -33.67
C ARG A 649 -18.53 1.72 -35.03
N ARG A 650 -17.28 1.89 -35.52
CA ARG A 650 -16.80 1.39 -36.82
C ARG A 650 -15.28 1.23 -36.82
N LYS A 651 -14.73 0.10 -37.30
CA LYS A 651 -13.29 -0.06 -37.57
C LYS A 651 -12.83 0.70 -38.82
N ALA A 652 -11.57 1.10 -38.84
CA ALA A 652 -10.86 1.78 -39.93
C ALA A 652 -10.96 1.05 -41.28
N GLY A 653 -10.85 1.81 -42.37
CA GLY A 653 -10.88 1.27 -43.72
C GLY A 653 -11.06 2.34 -44.80
N LYS A 654 -10.87 1.95 -46.06
CA LYS A 654 -11.21 2.80 -47.22
C LYS A 654 -12.73 2.88 -47.34
N ARG A 655 -13.27 4.10 -47.44
CA ARG A 655 -14.71 4.34 -47.63
C ARG A 655 -14.94 5.40 -48.69
N LEU A 656 -16.02 5.24 -49.45
CA LEU A 656 -16.58 6.36 -50.22
C LEU A 656 -17.08 7.41 -49.22
N MET A 657 -16.50 8.61 -49.29
CA MET A 657 -16.95 9.79 -48.56
C MET A 657 -17.07 10.94 -49.57
N PRO A 658 -18.01 11.88 -49.38
CA PRO A 658 -18.10 13.06 -50.24
C PRO A 658 -16.83 13.92 -50.12
N ASP A 659 -16.29 14.36 -51.26
CA ASP A 659 -15.23 15.36 -51.31
C ASP A 659 -15.78 16.80 -51.15
N SER A 660 -14.95 17.82 -51.38
CA SER A 660 -15.38 19.23 -51.28
C SER A 660 -16.39 19.67 -52.35
N GLY A 661 -16.42 18.99 -53.50
CA GLY A 661 -17.51 19.11 -54.49
C GLY A 661 -18.72 18.24 -54.15
N ARG A 662 -18.68 17.53 -53.01
CA ARG A 662 -19.63 16.53 -52.53
C ARG A 662 -19.70 15.26 -53.39
N ASN A 663 -18.70 15.01 -54.25
CA ASN A 663 -18.56 13.81 -55.09
C ASN A 663 -18.04 12.60 -54.30
N PRO A 664 -18.45 11.36 -54.61
CA PRO A 664 -17.96 10.16 -53.95
C PRO A 664 -16.48 9.89 -54.27
N LYS A 665 -15.60 10.09 -53.29
CA LYS A 665 -14.16 9.81 -53.39
C LYS A 665 -13.75 8.82 -52.30
N LEU A 666 -12.74 8.00 -52.60
CA LEU A 666 -12.28 6.96 -51.68
C LEU A 666 -11.28 7.55 -50.66
N TYR A 667 -11.68 7.63 -49.39
CA TYR A 667 -10.86 8.14 -48.29
C TYR A 667 -10.47 7.03 -47.31
N SER A 668 -9.21 7.06 -46.85
CA SER A 668 -8.74 6.23 -45.74
C SER A 668 -9.27 6.79 -44.41
N CYS A 669 -10.30 6.14 -43.86
CA CYS A 669 -10.92 6.54 -42.60
C CYS A 669 -10.33 5.76 -41.42
N GLY A 670 -10.10 6.43 -40.29
CA GLY A 670 -9.71 5.78 -39.04
C GLY A 670 -10.88 5.06 -38.34
N ASP A 671 -10.59 4.50 -37.16
CA ASP A 671 -11.62 4.01 -36.24
C ASP A 671 -12.55 5.16 -35.81
N GLN A 672 -13.83 4.85 -35.60
CA GLN A 672 -14.81 5.77 -35.03
C GLN A 672 -15.43 5.15 -33.78
N TYR A 673 -15.51 5.93 -32.71
CA TYR A 673 -16.03 5.52 -31.41
C TYR A 673 -17.35 6.26 -31.11
N GLU A 674 -18.14 5.74 -30.16
CA GLU A 674 -19.41 6.34 -29.73
C GLU A 674 -19.63 6.12 -28.23
N LEU A 675 -19.75 7.21 -27.48
CA LEU A 675 -20.11 7.21 -26.07
C LEU A 675 -21.63 7.32 -25.93
N VAL A 676 -22.25 6.53 -25.06
CA VAL A 676 -23.70 6.34 -24.99
C VAL A 676 -24.21 6.47 -23.56
N ILE A 677 -25.21 7.33 -23.35
CA ILE A 677 -25.89 7.56 -22.07
C ILE A 677 -27.28 6.94 -22.14
N THR A 678 -27.61 6.11 -21.14
CA THR A 678 -28.86 5.34 -21.05
C THR A 678 -29.41 5.36 -19.60
N ARG A 679 -30.51 4.64 -19.33
CA ARG A 679 -31.12 4.53 -17.98
C ARG A 679 -31.41 5.92 -17.37
N ARG A 680 -31.48 6.03 -16.03
CA ARG A 680 -31.65 7.32 -15.32
C ARG A 680 -30.56 8.35 -15.61
N ASN A 681 -29.39 7.93 -16.11
CA ASN A 681 -28.32 8.86 -16.49
C ASN A 681 -28.76 9.83 -17.59
N ARG A 682 -29.71 9.45 -18.47
CA ARG A 682 -30.30 10.39 -19.46
C ARG A 682 -31.07 11.52 -18.79
N ALA A 683 -31.95 11.20 -17.84
CA ALA A 683 -32.74 12.20 -17.13
C ALA A 683 -31.83 13.18 -16.36
N ARG A 684 -30.75 12.66 -15.75
CA ARG A 684 -29.72 13.49 -15.12
C ARG A 684 -28.97 14.36 -16.13
N PHE A 685 -28.52 13.80 -17.26
CA PHE A 685 -27.87 14.57 -18.34
C PHE A 685 -28.76 15.71 -18.85
N LEU A 686 -30.04 15.45 -19.11
CA LEU A 686 -30.99 16.46 -19.62
C LEU A 686 -31.30 17.56 -18.60
N LYS A 687 -31.17 17.28 -17.30
CA LYS A 687 -31.39 18.23 -16.20
C LYS A 687 -30.15 19.07 -15.88
N GLU A 688 -28.97 18.45 -15.80
CA GLU A 688 -27.74 19.11 -15.33
C GLU A 688 -26.89 19.70 -16.46
N ILE A 689 -26.87 19.05 -17.64
CA ILE A 689 -26.00 19.43 -18.77
C ILE A 689 -26.83 20.02 -19.92
N GLY A 690 -27.74 19.22 -20.49
CA GLY A 690 -28.60 19.59 -21.62
C GLY A 690 -27.85 19.87 -22.93
N PHE A 691 -28.59 20.24 -23.98
CA PHE A 691 -28.04 20.74 -25.25
C PHE A 691 -28.26 22.26 -25.37
N LEU A 692 -27.37 22.95 -26.09
CA LEU A 692 -27.49 24.39 -26.39
C LEU A 692 -28.54 24.69 -27.49
N THR A 693 -28.95 23.68 -28.27
CA THR A 693 -30.00 23.79 -29.30
C THR A 693 -31.25 23.00 -28.93
N THR A 694 -32.41 23.50 -29.38
CA THR A 694 -33.71 23.02 -28.89
C THR A 694 -34.11 21.67 -29.50
N ALA A 695 -33.72 21.40 -30.75
CA ALA A 695 -34.15 20.19 -31.46
C ALA A 695 -33.71 18.90 -30.76
N LYS A 696 -32.45 18.83 -30.29
CA LYS A 696 -31.91 17.66 -29.58
C LYS A 696 -32.53 17.52 -28.17
N GLN A 697 -32.65 18.61 -27.42
CA GLN A 697 -33.23 18.64 -26.07
C GLN A 697 -34.70 18.21 -26.07
N SER A 698 -35.54 18.83 -26.89
CA SER A 698 -36.98 18.53 -26.97
C SER A 698 -37.24 17.10 -27.44
N LYS A 699 -36.46 16.59 -28.40
CA LYS A 699 -36.55 15.20 -28.86
C LYS A 699 -36.27 14.21 -27.73
N ALA A 700 -35.27 14.47 -26.89
CA ALA A 700 -34.92 13.59 -25.77
C ALA A 700 -35.95 13.65 -24.63
N LEU A 701 -36.39 14.86 -24.26
CA LEU A 701 -37.42 15.07 -23.22
C LEU A 701 -38.77 14.44 -23.60
N ALA A 702 -39.19 14.54 -24.86
CA ALA A 702 -40.43 13.93 -25.33
C ALA A 702 -40.45 12.40 -25.14
N PHE A 703 -39.30 11.74 -25.23
CA PHE A 703 -39.21 10.31 -24.91
C PHE A 703 -39.22 10.07 -23.39
N GLU A 704 -38.42 10.80 -22.61
CA GLU A 704 -38.30 10.56 -21.17
C GLU A 704 -39.64 10.81 -20.45
N ASN A 705 -40.41 11.82 -20.89
CA ASN A 705 -41.77 12.11 -20.42
C ASN A 705 -42.81 11.03 -20.81
N SER A 706 -42.51 10.15 -21.77
CA SER A 706 -43.39 9.05 -22.16
C SER A 706 -43.23 7.78 -21.29
N LEU A 707 -42.30 7.77 -20.33
CA LEU A 707 -41.99 6.62 -19.49
C LEU A 707 -42.91 6.53 -18.26
N THR A 708 -43.88 5.61 -18.30
CA THR A 708 -44.89 5.43 -17.23
C THR A 708 -44.35 4.90 -15.90
N ARG A 709 -43.22 4.19 -15.89
CA ARG A 709 -42.58 3.63 -14.67
C ARG A 709 -41.22 4.27 -14.33
N GLY A 710 -40.84 5.32 -15.07
CA GLY A 710 -39.50 5.93 -15.02
C GLY A 710 -38.39 5.00 -15.53
N ALA A 711 -37.18 5.53 -15.69
CA ALA A 711 -36.03 4.73 -16.11
C ALA A 711 -35.47 3.84 -14.96
N TYR A 712 -34.82 2.73 -15.34
CA TYR A 712 -34.09 1.86 -14.41
C TYR A 712 -32.98 2.62 -13.65
N ARG A 713 -32.78 2.26 -12.37
CA ARG A 713 -31.66 2.77 -11.56
C ARG A 713 -30.32 2.29 -12.12
N GLU A 714 -29.28 3.05 -11.84
CA GLU A 714 -27.91 2.64 -12.13
C GLU A 714 -27.34 1.81 -10.96
N SER A 715 -26.51 0.81 -11.27
CA SER A 715 -25.90 -0.05 -10.25
C SER A 715 -24.59 0.49 -9.69
N PHE A 716 -23.96 1.46 -10.37
CA PHE A 716 -22.61 1.97 -10.06
C PHE A 716 -21.57 0.84 -9.89
N THR A 717 -21.72 -0.18 -10.73
CA THR A 717 -20.83 -1.33 -10.85
C THR A 717 -20.68 -1.58 -12.34
N THR A 718 -19.45 -1.66 -12.83
CA THR A 718 -19.14 -2.14 -14.18
C THR A 718 -18.56 -3.54 -14.09
N ARG A 719 -18.41 -4.22 -15.24
CA ARG A 719 -17.54 -5.38 -15.34
C ARG A 719 -16.18 -5.01 -15.90
N VAL A 720 -15.16 -5.77 -15.56
CA VAL A 720 -13.87 -5.79 -16.27
C VAL A 720 -14.11 -6.24 -17.71
N LYS A 721 -13.48 -5.59 -18.70
CA LYS A 721 -13.53 -5.99 -20.12
C LYS A 721 -12.20 -6.56 -20.57
N ALA A 722 -11.11 -5.90 -20.22
CA ALA A 722 -9.76 -6.33 -20.53
C ALA A 722 -8.78 -5.73 -19.51
N ILE A 723 -7.68 -6.43 -19.28
CA ILE A 723 -6.54 -5.90 -18.52
C ILE A 723 -5.33 -6.06 -19.43
N SER A 724 -4.58 -4.98 -19.62
CA SER A 724 -3.55 -4.90 -20.64
C SER A 724 -2.32 -4.13 -20.13
N PRO A 725 -1.08 -4.59 -20.42
CA PRO A 725 0.11 -3.81 -20.10
C PRO A 725 0.10 -2.43 -20.76
N ALA A 726 0.35 -1.40 -19.96
CA ALA A 726 0.33 0.03 -20.31
C ALA A 726 1.72 0.69 -20.32
N GLY A 727 2.78 -0.08 -20.08
CA GLY A 727 4.07 0.08 -20.77
C GLY A 727 5.06 1.15 -20.27
N ARG A 728 4.61 2.34 -19.86
CA ARG A 728 5.45 3.42 -19.29
C ARG A 728 4.65 4.33 -18.37
N THR A 729 4.93 4.39 -17.06
CA THR A 729 4.43 5.52 -16.24
C THR A 729 5.07 5.74 -14.87
N ASP A 730 5.04 7.02 -14.51
CA ASP A 730 5.53 7.54 -13.25
C ASP A 730 4.40 7.73 -12.24
N VAL A 731 4.50 7.11 -11.05
CA VAL A 731 3.39 6.85 -10.09
C VAL A 731 3.71 7.33 -8.66
N TYR A 732 2.76 7.36 -7.71
CA TYR A 732 2.90 8.05 -6.41
C TYR A 732 2.09 7.39 -5.26
N CYS A 733 2.21 7.86 -4.00
CA CYS A 733 1.60 7.22 -2.81
C CYS A 733 0.71 8.13 -1.95
N THR A 734 -0.53 7.75 -1.61
CA THR A 734 -1.40 8.48 -0.66
C THR A 734 -2.26 7.55 0.22
N THR A 735 -2.18 7.69 1.54
CA THR A 735 -2.96 6.88 2.49
C THR A 735 -4.18 7.65 3.00
N GLU A 736 -5.36 7.03 2.94
CA GLU A 736 -6.61 7.49 3.56
C GLU A 736 -6.93 6.52 4.70
N ASN A 737 -7.23 7.06 5.89
CA ASN A 737 -7.11 6.34 7.15
C ASN A 737 -8.44 5.84 7.75
N GLU A 738 -9.59 6.31 7.27
CA GLU A 738 -10.91 5.90 7.78
C GLU A 738 -11.48 4.70 6.99
N THR A 739 -11.53 4.81 5.65
CA THR A 739 -12.10 3.77 4.78
C THR A 739 -11.05 2.84 4.22
N HIS A 740 -9.78 3.23 4.32
CA HIS A 740 -8.68 2.67 3.54
C HIS A 740 -9.11 2.52 2.08
N SER A 741 -9.55 3.62 1.46
CA SER A 741 -9.94 3.61 0.05
C SER A 741 -9.81 4.97 -0.63
N LEU A 742 -9.49 4.99 -1.93
CA LEU A 742 -9.42 6.22 -2.74
C LEU A 742 -9.98 6.00 -4.15
N ILE A 743 -10.82 6.91 -4.65
CA ILE A 743 -11.39 6.85 -6.01
C ILE A 743 -10.45 7.50 -7.03
N ALA A 744 -10.00 6.74 -8.04
CA ALA A 744 -9.16 7.19 -9.13
C ALA A 744 -9.64 6.70 -10.50
N ASN A 745 -9.67 7.58 -11.50
CA ASN A 745 -10.40 7.43 -12.78
C ASN A 745 -11.84 6.86 -12.59
N GLY A 746 -12.46 7.14 -11.44
CA GLY A 746 -13.80 6.66 -11.09
C GLY A 746 -13.90 5.23 -10.54
N ILE A 747 -12.79 4.57 -10.20
CA ILE A 747 -12.68 3.18 -9.65
C ILE A 747 -11.85 3.25 -8.32
N THR A 748 -11.86 2.27 -7.39
CA THR A 748 -11.44 2.49 -5.96
C THR A 748 -10.50 1.43 -5.34
N GLY A 749 -9.45 1.77 -4.55
CA GLY A 749 -8.48 0.82 -3.87
C GLY A 749 -7.77 1.30 -2.56
N ALA A 750 -7.08 0.40 -1.80
CA ALA A 750 -6.92 0.40 -0.29
C ALA A 750 -5.57 0.80 0.44
N ASN A 751 -5.10 0.18 1.58
CA ASN A 751 -3.87 0.55 2.41
C ASN A 751 -3.15 -0.60 3.25
N CYS A 752 -2.12 -0.31 4.11
CA CYS A 752 -0.85 -1.12 4.35
C CYS A 752 -0.36 -1.53 5.79
N GLY A 753 0.82 -2.23 5.88
CA GLY A 753 1.80 -2.28 7.02
C GLY A 753 2.45 -3.66 7.44
N GLU A 754 3.80 -3.87 7.41
CA GLU A 754 4.56 -4.99 8.10
C GLU A 754 6.15 -4.89 8.10
N GLN A 755 6.93 -5.96 8.49
CA GLN A 755 8.35 -5.91 8.97
C GLN A 755 9.38 -7.06 8.55
N PRO A 756 10.70 -7.00 8.95
CA PRO A 756 11.82 -7.86 8.46
C PRO A 756 12.52 -8.87 9.44
N LEU A 757 13.34 -9.82 8.91
CA LEU A 757 14.21 -10.79 9.65
C LEU A 757 15.35 -11.44 8.77
N LEU A 758 16.24 -12.32 9.30
CA LEU A 758 17.29 -13.12 8.57
C LEU A 758 16.84 -14.55 8.15
N PRO A 759 17.50 -15.21 7.17
CA PRO A 759 17.36 -16.64 6.87
C PRO A 759 17.49 -17.60 8.08
N TRP A 760 16.46 -18.42 8.27
CA TRP A 760 16.23 -19.33 9.41
C TRP A 760 16.15 -18.64 10.77
N GLU A 761 16.14 -17.31 10.86
CA GLU A 761 16.08 -16.60 12.13
C GLU A 761 14.64 -16.37 12.57
N SER A 762 14.44 -16.29 13.89
CA SER A 762 13.16 -15.94 14.51
C SER A 762 13.29 -14.68 15.36
N CYS A 763 12.19 -13.97 15.55
CA CYS A 763 12.11 -12.84 16.48
C CYS A 763 11.12 -13.15 17.62
N ASN A 764 11.65 -13.18 18.83
CA ASN A 764 10.89 -13.01 20.05
C ASN A 764 10.81 -11.50 20.37
N LEU A 765 9.58 -11.04 20.58
CA LEU A 765 9.24 -9.64 20.74
C LEU A 765 8.66 -9.41 22.14
N GLY A 766 8.87 -8.23 22.69
CA GLY A 766 8.18 -7.73 23.88
C GLY A 766 8.19 -6.21 23.88
N SER A 767 7.32 -5.57 24.66
CA SER A 767 7.17 -4.12 24.61
C SER A 767 6.98 -3.53 26.00
N ILE A 768 7.75 -2.47 26.26
CA ILE A 768 7.68 -1.67 27.48
C ILE A 768 6.52 -0.70 27.36
N ASN A 769 5.69 -0.63 28.39
CA ASN A 769 4.65 0.38 28.51
C ASN A 769 5.28 1.71 28.97
N LEU A 770 5.49 2.66 28.07
CA LEU A 770 6.08 3.95 28.47
C LEU A 770 5.17 4.75 29.40
N ALA A 771 3.86 4.48 29.41
CA ALA A 771 2.92 5.22 30.23
C ALA A 771 3.09 4.94 31.74
N THR A 772 3.54 3.75 32.15
CA THR A 772 3.80 3.43 33.57
C THR A 772 5.08 4.07 34.09
N HIS A 773 5.99 4.43 33.17
CA HIS A 773 7.30 5.03 33.47
C HIS A 773 7.28 6.57 33.50
N VAL A 774 6.09 7.19 33.56
CA VAL A 774 5.94 8.65 33.73
C VAL A 774 5.16 8.95 35.00
N SER A 775 5.80 9.66 35.92
CA SER A 775 5.27 10.03 37.25
C SER A 775 5.07 11.55 37.39
N GLY A 776 4.20 11.96 38.31
CA GLY A 776 3.85 13.37 38.55
C GLY A 776 2.47 13.77 38.03
N GLU A 777 2.21 15.08 37.98
CA GLU A 777 0.95 15.66 37.49
C GLU A 777 0.79 15.47 35.97
N LEU A 778 -0.43 15.20 35.50
CA LEU A 778 -0.74 15.07 34.07
C LEU A 778 -0.31 16.34 33.32
N THR A 779 0.29 16.19 32.13
CA THR A 779 0.92 17.26 31.33
C THR A 779 2.16 17.93 31.93
N ARG A 780 2.62 17.50 33.12
CA ARG A 780 3.85 17.99 33.79
C ARG A 780 4.68 16.84 34.35
N GLY A 781 4.40 15.61 33.91
CA GLY A 781 5.08 14.42 34.38
C GLY A 781 6.56 14.41 34.01
N LYS A 782 7.32 13.53 34.66
CA LYS A 782 8.72 13.25 34.34
C LYS A 782 8.89 11.76 34.11
N ILE A 783 9.79 11.42 33.21
CA ILE A 783 10.17 10.02 32.99
C ILE A 783 10.96 9.55 34.22
N ASP A 784 10.54 8.43 34.78
CA ASP A 784 11.31 7.70 35.77
C ASP A 784 12.37 6.85 35.06
N TRP A 785 13.54 7.46 34.86
CA TRP A 785 14.66 6.83 34.17
C TRP A 785 15.26 5.65 34.94
N GLU A 786 15.17 5.64 36.28
CA GLU A 786 15.67 4.54 37.09
C GLU A 786 14.75 3.33 36.94
N HIS A 787 13.44 3.52 37.09
CA HIS A 787 12.46 2.47 36.84
C HIS A 787 12.54 1.93 35.40
N LEU A 788 12.65 2.82 34.41
CA LEU A 788 12.79 2.42 33.00
C LEU A 788 14.08 1.61 32.76
N SER A 789 15.18 1.94 33.44
CA SER A 789 16.42 1.18 33.37
C SER A 789 16.28 -0.23 33.97
N GLU A 790 15.55 -0.37 35.08
CA GLU A 790 15.25 -1.68 35.67
C GLU A 790 14.37 -2.53 34.76
N THR A 791 13.30 -1.94 34.22
CA THR A 791 12.37 -2.62 33.30
C THR A 791 13.09 -3.08 32.03
N VAL A 792 13.93 -2.25 31.43
CA VAL A 792 14.78 -2.65 30.29
C VAL A 792 15.68 -3.83 30.66
N ALA A 793 16.36 -3.79 31.82
CA ALA A 793 17.26 -4.87 32.23
C ALA A 793 16.53 -6.20 32.48
N ARG A 794 15.39 -6.17 33.17
CA ARG A 794 14.56 -7.36 33.42
C ARG A 794 13.93 -7.89 32.13
N ALA A 795 13.44 -7.02 31.24
CA ALA A 795 12.86 -7.40 29.96
C ALA A 795 13.88 -8.03 28.99
N VAL A 796 15.13 -7.53 28.96
CA VAL A 796 16.22 -8.17 28.21
C VAL A 796 16.51 -9.58 28.75
N ARG A 797 16.50 -9.77 30.08
CA ARG A 797 16.67 -11.10 30.71
C ARG A 797 15.50 -12.04 30.41
N PHE A 798 14.26 -11.55 30.47
CA PHE A 798 13.06 -12.29 30.05
C PHE A 798 13.18 -12.76 28.59
N LEU A 799 13.55 -11.86 27.68
CA LEU A 799 13.66 -12.21 26.26
C LEU A 799 14.85 -13.14 25.95
N ASP A 800 15.98 -13.06 26.67
CA ASP A 800 17.06 -14.06 26.54
C ASP A 800 16.64 -15.44 27.05
N ASN A 801 15.81 -15.51 28.10
CA ASN A 801 15.24 -16.76 28.62
C ASN A 801 14.26 -17.41 27.64
N VAL A 802 13.42 -16.60 26.97
CA VAL A 802 12.50 -17.07 25.92
C VAL A 802 13.25 -17.85 24.83
N ILE A 803 14.48 -17.46 24.47
CA ILE A 803 15.28 -18.16 23.45
C ILE A 803 15.65 -19.60 23.87
N GLU A 804 15.78 -19.90 25.16
CA GLU A 804 16.14 -21.25 25.62
C GLU A 804 14.95 -22.20 25.75
N ILE A 805 13.80 -21.69 26.22
CA ILE A 805 12.61 -22.50 26.53
C ILE A 805 11.60 -22.56 25.37
N ASN A 806 11.91 -21.93 24.24
CA ASN A 806 11.10 -21.95 23.01
C ASN A 806 11.31 -23.26 22.23
N ASN A 807 10.23 -24.01 22.02
CA ASN A 807 10.22 -25.21 21.18
C ASN A 807 10.28 -24.79 19.70
N TYR A 808 11.47 -24.88 19.09
CA TYR A 808 11.66 -24.50 17.70
C TYR A 808 11.17 -25.62 16.76
N PRO A 809 10.35 -25.33 15.74
CA PRO A 809 9.82 -26.37 14.85
C PRO A 809 10.88 -27.11 14.03
N LEU A 810 12.07 -26.51 13.87
CA LEU A 810 13.21 -27.02 13.10
C LEU A 810 14.56 -26.70 13.76
N ALA A 811 15.52 -27.62 13.60
CA ALA A 811 16.87 -27.50 14.15
C ALA A 811 17.69 -26.34 13.53
N GLU A 812 17.47 -26.00 12.26
CA GLU A 812 18.13 -24.86 11.61
C GLU A 812 17.75 -23.55 12.27
N ILE A 813 16.48 -23.44 12.68
CA ILE A 813 15.94 -22.24 13.32
C ILE A 813 16.45 -22.13 14.74
N GLU A 814 16.46 -23.24 15.49
CA GLU A 814 17.07 -23.30 16.82
C GLU A 814 18.54 -22.85 16.76
N ARG A 815 19.33 -23.40 15.84
CA ARG A 815 20.76 -23.10 15.69
C ARG A 815 21.03 -21.62 15.41
N ILE A 816 20.28 -20.99 14.49
CA ILE A 816 20.45 -19.56 14.20
C ILE A 816 19.92 -18.68 15.34
N ALA A 817 18.76 -19.02 15.92
CA ALA A 817 18.19 -18.27 17.02
C ALA A 817 19.08 -18.29 18.27
N LYS A 818 19.59 -19.46 18.68
CA LYS A 818 20.54 -19.59 19.81
C LYS A 818 21.94 -19.08 19.48
N GLY A 819 22.35 -19.07 18.20
CA GLY A 819 23.64 -18.55 17.73
C GLY A 819 23.73 -17.02 17.68
N ASN A 820 22.68 -16.33 17.24
CA ASN A 820 22.62 -14.86 17.19
C ASN A 820 21.96 -14.24 18.43
N ARG A 821 21.04 -14.97 19.07
CA ARG A 821 20.28 -14.54 20.26
C ARG A 821 19.59 -13.18 20.12
N LYS A 822 19.10 -12.84 18.93
CA LYS A 822 18.41 -11.56 18.70
C LYS A 822 17.12 -11.52 19.51
N ILE A 823 16.89 -10.38 20.16
CA ILE A 823 15.64 -10.05 20.83
C ILE A 823 15.11 -8.73 20.26
N GLY A 824 13.79 -8.55 20.30
CA GLY A 824 13.14 -7.30 19.89
C GLY A 824 12.38 -6.66 21.03
N LEU A 825 13.09 -5.92 21.88
CA LEU A 825 12.51 -5.09 22.93
C LEU A 825 12.03 -3.76 22.32
N GLY A 826 10.74 -3.50 22.43
CA GLY A 826 10.10 -2.28 21.92
C GLY A 826 9.41 -1.46 22.99
N ILE A 827 8.63 -0.50 22.52
CA ILE A 827 7.78 0.38 23.33
C ILE A 827 6.34 0.32 22.85
N MET A 828 5.42 0.53 23.78
CA MET A 828 3.99 0.79 23.56
C MET A 828 3.56 1.93 24.49
N GLY A 829 2.44 2.57 24.18
CA GLY A 829 1.92 3.68 25.00
C GLY A 829 2.71 4.98 24.87
N TRP A 830 3.36 5.22 23.73
CA TRP A 830 4.08 6.48 23.48
C TRP A 830 3.14 7.69 23.47
N ALA A 831 1.93 7.55 22.93
CA ALA A 831 0.91 8.61 22.94
C ALA A 831 0.51 9.00 24.37
N GLU A 832 0.24 8.02 25.24
CA GLU A 832 -0.05 8.21 26.66
C GLU A 832 1.13 8.88 27.39
N ALA A 833 2.35 8.41 27.15
CA ALA A 833 3.56 8.98 27.74
C ALA A 833 3.74 10.46 27.30
N ALA A 834 3.58 10.77 26.02
CA ALA A 834 3.65 12.13 25.51
C ALA A 834 2.62 13.06 26.18
N VAL A 835 1.37 12.61 26.33
CA VAL A 835 0.33 13.36 27.06
C VAL A 835 0.68 13.56 28.54
N LYS A 836 1.18 12.53 29.24
CA LYS A 836 1.62 12.66 30.63
C LYS A 836 2.77 13.65 30.80
N LEU A 837 3.70 13.69 29.84
CA LEU A 837 4.84 14.63 29.81
C LEU A 837 4.46 16.05 29.35
N GLY A 838 3.26 16.26 28.78
CA GLY A 838 2.86 17.54 28.20
C GLY A 838 3.48 17.82 26.83
N VAL A 839 3.95 16.78 26.13
CA VAL A 839 4.69 16.88 24.87
C VAL A 839 3.75 16.66 23.68
N ILE A 840 3.80 17.56 22.70
CA ILE A 840 2.99 17.49 21.48
C ILE A 840 3.63 16.52 20.48
N TYR A 841 2.84 15.55 19.98
CA TYR A 841 3.33 14.46 19.13
C TYR A 841 3.92 14.95 17.79
N ASP A 842 3.23 15.86 17.09
CA ASP A 842 3.62 16.41 15.78
C ASP A 842 4.54 17.65 15.88
N SER A 843 5.39 17.70 16.91
CA SER A 843 6.28 18.83 17.17
C SER A 843 7.78 18.45 17.13
N PRO A 844 8.68 19.42 16.86
CA PRO A 844 10.12 19.21 16.99
C PRO A 844 10.55 18.78 18.41
N GLU A 845 9.81 19.20 19.44
CA GLU A 845 10.03 18.77 20.83
C GLU A 845 9.61 17.31 21.04
N GLY A 846 8.49 16.89 20.45
CA GLY A 846 8.03 15.50 20.42
C GLY A 846 9.04 14.57 19.78
N LEU A 847 9.57 14.94 18.61
CA LEU A 847 10.63 14.20 17.94
C LEU A 847 11.90 14.10 18.81
N LYS A 848 12.36 15.22 19.35
CA LYS A 848 13.54 15.25 20.24
C LYS A 848 13.35 14.39 21.50
N LYS A 849 12.15 14.38 22.09
CA LYS A 849 11.84 13.54 23.26
C LYS A 849 11.79 12.05 22.89
N ALA A 850 11.27 11.70 21.71
CA ALA A 850 11.31 10.33 21.20
C ALA A 850 12.75 9.83 20.98
N GLU A 851 13.62 10.67 20.42
CA GLU A 851 15.06 10.39 20.26
C GLU A 851 15.75 10.15 21.61
N GLU A 852 15.48 10.99 22.62
CA GLU A 852 16.01 10.87 23.98
C GLU A 852 15.60 9.54 24.64
N VAL A 853 14.31 9.19 24.57
CA VAL A 853 13.76 7.94 25.14
C VAL A 853 14.33 6.70 24.44
N MET A 854 14.31 6.66 23.11
CA MET A 854 14.80 5.49 22.38
C MET A 854 16.32 5.34 22.46
N LYS A 855 17.08 6.44 22.57
CA LYS A 855 18.51 6.38 22.88
C LYS A 855 18.75 5.74 24.25
N PHE A 856 18.05 6.21 25.28
CA PHE A 856 18.17 5.65 26.64
C PHE A 856 17.89 4.15 26.67
N ILE A 857 16.79 3.71 26.05
CA ILE A 857 16.39 2.29 25.99
C ILE A 857 17.44 1.46 25.24
N ASN A 858 17.95 1.93 24.10
CA ASN A 858 18.96 1.19 23.32
C ASN A 858 20.31 1.05 24.07
N ASP A 859 20.71 2.10 24.80
CA ASP A 859 21.94 2.10 25.61
C ASP A 859 21.78 1.14 26.81
N LYS A 860 20.68 1.24 27.57
CA LYS A 860 20.39 0.33 28.70
C LYS A 860 20.18 -1.12 28.28
N ALA A 861 19.62 -1.36 27.09
CA ALA A 861 19.50 -2.71 26.54
C ALA A 861 20.86 -3.30 26.15
N LEU A 862 21.84 -2.48 25.76
CA LEU A 862 23.22 -2.93 25.54
C LEU A 862 23.90 -3.27 26.87
N GLU A 863 23.86 -2.37 27.87
CA GLU A 863 24.41 -2.60 29.21
C GLU A 863 23.87 -3.90 29.85
N ALA A 864 22.56 -4.11 29.77
CA ALA A 864 21.91 -5.33 30.27
C ALA A 864 22.40 -6.58 29.52
N SER A 865 22.53 -6.52 28.20
CA SER A 865 22.99 -7.64 27.38
C SER A 865 24.46 -7.98 27.64
N GLU A 866 25.34 -6.99 27.88
CA GLU A 866 26.74 -7.24 28.28
C GLU A 866 26.85 -7.81 29.71
N LYS A 867 25.95 -7.41 30.62
CA LYS A 867 25.86 -8.04 31.95
C LYS A 867 25.48 -9.52 31.83
N LEU A 868 24.46 -9.86 31.03
CA LEU A 868 24.09 -11.25 30.77
C LEU A 868 25.20 -12.05 30.08
N ALA A 869 26.04 -11.40 29.25
CA ALA A 869 27.17 -12.07 28.63
C ALA A 869 28.26 -12.49 29.63
N LYS A 870 28.43 -11.74 30.73
CA LYS A 870 29.32 -12.14 31.83
C LYS A 870 28.77 -13.33 32.62
N GLU A 871 27.44 -13.47 32.69
CA GLU A 871 26.76 -14.56 33.40
C GLU A 871 26.63 -15.83 32.54
N ARG A 872 26.39 -15.70 31.23
CA ARG A 872 25.98 -16.80 30.32
C ARG A 872 26.88 -16.98 29.08
N GLY A 873 27.91 -16.14 28.93
CA GLY A 873 28.74 -16.03 27.72
C GLY A 873 28.12 -15.14 26.64
N VAL A 874 28.96 -14.61 25.74
CA VAL A 874 28.53 -13.84 24.55
C VAL A 874 27.64 -14.68 23.61
N PHE A 875 26.90 -14.05 22.70
CA PHE A 875 26.23 -14.83 21.65
C PHE A 875 27.26 -15.62 20.81
N PRO A 876 27.02 -16.90 20.48
CA PRO A 876 28.00 -17.74 19.78
C PRO A 876 28.62 -17.11 18.53
N ASN A 877 27.79 -16.47 17.69
CA ASN A 877 28.24 -15.83 16.44
C ASN A 877 28.92 -14.46 16.63
N TRP A 878 29.43 -14.14 17.83
CA TRP A 878 30.08 -12.86 18.12
C TRP A 878 31.37 -12.64 17.31
N LYS A 879 32.16 -13.69 17.09
CA LYS A 879 33.38 -13.61 16.27
C LYS A 879 32.99 -13.39 14.79
N GLY A 880 33.59 -12.37 14.16
CA GLY A 880 33.20 -11.88 12.83
C GLY A 880 31.97 -10.96 12.80
N SER A 881 31.37 -10.63 13.95
CA SER A 881 30.26 -9.67 14.05
C SER A 881 30.70 -8.22 13.85
N ILE A 882 29.78 -7.26 13.97
CA ILE A 882 30.09 -5.82 13.98
C ILE A 882 30.78 -5.33 15.26
N TYR A 883 30.75 -6.14 16.33
CA TYR A 883 31.28 -5.81 17.65
C TYR A 883 32.70 -6.35 17.89
N ASP A 884 33.12 -7.32 17.06
CA ASP A 884 34.46 -7.91 17.08
C ASP A 884 35.46 -6.96 16.43
N THR A 885 36.45 -6.49 17.21
CA THR A 885 37.48 -5.53 16.77
C THR A 885 38.46 -6.10 15.75
N GLU A 886 38.62 -7.43 15.69
CA GLU A 886 39.46 -8.11 14.68
C GLU A 886 38.68 -8.36 13.38
N SER A 887 37.36 -8.21 13.41
CA SER A 887 36.50 -8.40 12.25
C SER A 887 36.65 -7.26 11.24
N ARG A 888 36.81 -7.62 9.95
CA ARG A 888 36.66 -6.69 8.82
C ARG A 888 35.28 -6.00 8.75
N HIS A 889 34.32 -6.44 9.56
CA HIS A 889 32.98 -5.88 9.65
C HIS A 889 32.77 -4.98 10.89
N PHE A 890 33.82 -4.72 11.68
CA PHE A 890 33.77 -3.86 12.86
C PHE A 890 33.19 -2.46 12.55
N ARG A 891 32.31 -1.95 13.43
CA ARG A 891 31.62 -0.65 13.24
C ARG A 891 31.90 0.40 14.33
N GLY A 892 33.09 0.34 14.93
CA GLY A 892 33.55 1.35 15.89
C GLY A 892 33.00 1.20 17.32
N VAL A 893 32.05 0.28 17.55
CA VAL A 893 31.50 -0.04 18.87
C VAL A 893 31.98 -1.43 19.28
N SER A 894 33.06 -1.49 20.04
CA SER A 894 33.55 -2.72 20.67
C SER A 894 32.67 -3.05 21.88
N ALA A 895 31.95 -4.16 21.82
CA ALA A 895 31.07 -4.62 22.89
C ALA A 895 31.04 -6.16 22.93
N ARG A 896 30.74 -6.75 24.08
CA ARG A 896 30.58 -8.21 24.23
C ARG A 896 29.16 -8.56 24.73
N PRO A 897 28.09 -8.27 23.96
CA PRO A 897 26.71 -8.51 24.39
C PRO A 897 26.30 -9.99 24.32
N ARG A 898 25.25 -10.35 25.06
CA ARG A 898 24.57 -11.66 25.01
C ARG A 898 23.67 -11.79 23.78
N ASN A 899 23.24 -10.68 23.20
CA ASN A 899 22.22 -10.63 22.15
C ASN A 899 22.72 -9.76 20.99
N ALA A 900 22.77 -10.30 19.77
CA ALA A 900 23.35 -9.58 18.63
C ALA A 900 22.55 -8.31 18.26
N SER A 901 21.22 -8.36 18.39
CA SER A 901 20.28 -7.23 18.29
C SER A 901 19.41 -7.20 19.54
N ARG A 902 19.00 -6.01 20.00
CA ARG A 902 18.20 -5.84 21.23
C ARG A 902 16.84 -5.15 21.06
N THR A 903 16.72 -4.18 20.16
CA THR A 903 15.55 -3.28 20.11
C THR A 903 14.82 -3.30 18.76
N THR A 904 13.49 -3.22 18.79
CA THR A 904 12.63 -2.99 17.62
C THR A 904 11.30 -2.40 18.09
N ILE A 905 10.55 -1.71 17.23
CA ILE A 905 9.21 -1.18 17.57
C ILE A 905 8.19 -1.96 16.76
N ALA A 906 7.37 -2.77 17.43
CA ALA A 906 6.29 -3.53 16.82
C ALA A 906 4.96 -2.74 16.87
N PRO A 907 3.93 -3.12 16.09
CA PRO A 907 2.61 -2.48 16.18
C PRO A 907 1.90 -2.69 17.53
N THR A 908 2.17 -3.79 18.23
CA THR A 908 1.62 -4.14 19.58
C THR A 908 0.09 -4.21 19.74
N GLY A 909 -0.72 -4.09 18.68
CA GLY A 909 -2.17 -3.86 18.76
C GLY A 909 -3.05 -4.81 19.60
N THR A 910 -2.57 -5.99 20.04
CA THR A 910 -3.28 -6.80 21.05
C THR A 910 -2.72 -6.61 22.46
N ILE A 911 -1.39 -6.51 22.61
CA ILE A 911 -0.74 -6.41 23.92
C ILE A 911 -0.85 -5.00 24.51
N ALA A 912 -0.93 -3.95 23.68
CA ALA A 912 -1.22 -2.59 24.16
C ALA A 912 -2.59 -2.53 24.87
N ILE A 913 -3.63 -3.10 24.26
CA ILE A 913 -4.98 -3.15 24.86
C ILE A 913 -4.97 -4.01 26.14
N ALA A 914 -4.23 -5.12 26.16
CA ALA A 914 -4.06 -5.94 27.37
C ALA A 914 -3.34 -5.18 28.51
N ALA A 915 -2.42 -4.25 28.17
CA ALA A 915 -1.78 -3.33 29.10
C ALA A 915 -2.63 -2.10 29.49
N GLY A 916 -3.88 -2.01 28.99
CA GLY A 916 -4.79 -0.89 29.29
C GLY A 916 -4.51 0.38 28.48
N LEU A 917 -3.74 0.28 27.40
CA LEU A 917 -3.40 1.38 26.50
C LEU A 917 -4.38 1.50 25.33
N GLN A 918 -4.52 2.73 24.84
CA GLN A 918 -5.15 3.06 23.55
C GLN A 918 -4.07 3.25 22.46
N GLY A 919 -2.88 3.76 22.82
CA GLY A 919 -1.74 3.94 21.94
C GLY A 919 -1.02 2.62 21.63
N SER A 920 -0.99 2.25 20.35
CA SER A 920 -0.37 1.00 19.87
C SER A 920 1.07 1.26 19.40
N GLY A 921 2.06 0.74 20.11
CA GLY A 921 3.47 0.91 19.76
C GLY A 921 3.92 2.36 19.94
N ILE A 922 4.40 2.97 18.85
CA ILE A 922 4.61 4.41 18.77
C ILE A 922 3.41 5.19 18.25
N GLU A 923 2.38 4.54 17.69
CA GLU A 923 1.31 5.22 16.97
C GLU A 923 0.60 6.26 17.86
N PRO A 924 0.21 7.43 17.30
CA PRO A 924 -0.61 8.39 18.02
C PRO A 924 -2.00 7.80 18.29
N PHE A 925 -2.78 8.44 19.18
CA PHE A 925 -4.18 8.07 19.35
C PHE A 925 -4.94 8.22 18.03
N PHE A 926 -5.45 7.09 17.50
CA PHE A 926 -6.35 7.10 16.36
C PHE A 926 -7.67 7.81 16.71
N ALA A 927 -8.18 7.59 17.93
CA ALA A 927 -9.30 8.30 18.51
C ALA A 927 -9.15 8.36 20.04
N ILE A 928 -9.57 9.47 20.66
CA ILE A 928 -9.54 9.68 22.12
C ILE A 928 -10.74 9.02 22.81
N ALA A 929 -11.85 8.85 22.09
CA ALA A 929 -13.04 8.14 22.53
C ALA A 929 -13.60 7.32 21.36
N TYR A 930 -13.93 6.06 21.62
CA TYR A 930 -14.46 5.08 20.67
C TYR A 930 -15.30 4.04 21.42
N THR A 931 -15.87 3.06 20.71
CA THR A 931 -16.73 1.99 21.26
C THR A 931 -16.29 0.64 20.70
#